data_AF-A0A8H4RAE4-F1
#
_entry.id   AF-A0A8H4RAE4-F1
#
_cell.length_a   1.000
_cell.length_b   1.000
_cell.length_c   1.000
_cell.angle_alpha   90.00
_cell.angle_beta   90.00
_cell.angle_gamma   90.00
#
_symmetry.space_group_name_H-M   'P 1'
#
loop_
_entity.id
_entity.type
_entity.pdbx_description
1 polymer ?
#
loop_
_entity_poly.entity_id
_entity_poly.type
_entity_poly.pdbx_seq_one_letter_code
_entity_poly.pdbx_strand_id
1 'polypeptide(L)'
;MVVKRKYILSTDSSEEYDSVTGVSSIEFYVAMKDPHRAAPVGKIATPWPITETRPSPEARKFANEIQKQIEEILANFVVKFETIKIRNVAARGLSNFRTTMIIITDDTDTENWVAAATTVQMIIDEVIKARGTGLKIGVEIRNPALMYQDVSRIIRSDTAEYKALIAVQKETIAKVKEVCPGVWTSVTFFRRVNLLDGTAKPTVVVTVEPRSRHFWSAIEKEIETTITKSNNTGTELYLEILPGIASPSISKEMEASSPISLVGLPENAANSSSIGAENAEEPGSLGIWGYFQPLGSSDKIKCFLTCYHVVAPGDPANRATNNEQGIALNGKEALKEIKINYPSHFDVKEGKKFLQSELDREFDPRGENSAALSTINKYIDAGGIGTVMHASGNRYNSEGSRMDWAIVRVNDPGFFGENCPPVVTRRQLYNLHYHIDAGETVKRMGEFVLESWVAKNGRTTLTTSGEVDSLWGVVDWHNGMESHEAVIASLEGGGGEAFALGGDLGSMICDLNKNWAEEDVDVLESDVRGEGVQSEDPGKVLAEKESEGRKSEIEESEMRDSKEEELKVQDLPIGELKIKESTAKEARTEKEIVEKPTLSTPPSDSKAQDISERSRDSNRQDDDESSEEEFSIPSSLEMPKKPPRIFSDANLENANRQRRNLSYESSDTGEELKFRQKKEQLIEEEEKKISEKRKKRVDEFRREAS
;
A
#
# COMPACT_ATOMS: atom_id res chain seq x y z
N MET A 1 34.78 -4.94 -12.24
CA MET A 1 34.74 -6.08 -11.31
C MET A 1 33.74 -5.71 -10.23
N VAL A 2 32.61 -6.39 -10.14
CA VAL A 2 31.57 -6.01 -9.16
C VAL A 2 32.00 -6.50 -7.79
N VAL A 3 31.94 -5.61 -6.79
CA VAL A 3 32.28 -5.95 -5.41
C VAL A 3 31.08 -6.67 -4.79
N LYS A 4 31.16 -8.00 -4.62
CA LYS A 4 30.24 -8.72 -3.72
C LYS A 4 30.40 -8.11 -2.33
N ARG A 5 29.30 -7.57 -1.77
CA ARG A 5 29.32 -6.90 -0.46
C ARG A 5 29.58 -7.91 0.65
N LYS A 6 30.84 -7.94 1.12
CA LYS A 6 31.28 -8.88 2.15
C LYS A 6 30.78 -8.41 3.51
N TYR A 7 29.93 -9.21 4.14
CA TYR A 7 29.55 -9.04 5.55
C TYR A 7 30.79 -8.97 6.45
N ILE A 8 30.88 -7.92 7.27
CA ILE A 8 31.96 -7.73 8.24
C ILE A 8 31.44 -8.15 9.62
N LEU A 9 32.12 -9.12 10.24
CA LEU A 9 31.81 -9.56 11.60
C LEU A 9 32.22 -8.48 12.61
N SER A 10 31.33 -8.15 13.55
CA SER A 10 31.68 -7.43 14.77
C SER A 10 32.48 -8.34 15.71
N THR A 11 33.37 -7.77 16.52
CA THR A 11 33.96 -8.44 17.68
C THR A 11 33.02 -8.46 18.88
N ASP A 12 32.17 -7.44 18.96
CA ASP A 12 31.42 -7.07 20.15
C ASP A 12 29.98 -7.54 20.01
N SER A 13 29.48 -8.21 21.06
CA SER A 13 28.07 -8.61 21.16
C SER A 13 27.16 -7.42 21.41
N SER A 14 25.91 -7.52 20.94
CA SER A 14 24.85 -6.51 21.11
C SER A 14 23.48 -7.20 21.17
N GLU A 15 22.42 -6.42 21.40
CA GLU A 15 21.03 -6.90 21.29
C GLU A 15 20.77 -7.61 19.94
N GLU A 16 21.45 -7.17 18.87
CA GLU A 16 21.26 -7.62 17.49
C GLU A 16 22.25 -8.71 17.03
N TYR A 17 23.32 -8.98 17.78
CA TYR A 17 24.39 -9.92 17.38
C TYR A 17 25.07 -10.57 18.57
N ASP A 18 25.21 -11.90 18.55
CA ASP A 18 25.99 -12.67 19.50
C ASP A 18 27.36 -13.05 18.90
N SER A 19 28.44 -12.54 19.49
CA SER A 19 29.81 -12.82 19.04
C SER A 19 30.40 -14.15 19.54
N VAL A 20 29.69 -14.88 20.41
CA VAL A 20 30.07 -16.23 20.85
C VAL A 20 29.58 -17.28 19.86
N THR A 21 28.31 -17.20 19.44
CA THR A 21 27.79 -18.11 18.40
C THR A 21 28.10 -17.63 16.99
N GLY A 22 28.02 -16.31 16.73
CA GLY A 22 28.02 -15.72 15.39
C GLY A 22 26.63 -15.44 14.81
N VAL A 23 25.55 -15.65 15.59
CA VAL A 23 24.17 -15.40 15.17
C VAL A 23 23.83 -13.90 15.23
N SER A 24 23.22 -13.37 14.18
CA SER A 24 22.74 -11.99 14.10
C SER A 24 21.26 -11.91 13.68
N SER A 25 20.60 -10.80 13.99
CA SER A 25 19.36 -10.42 13.29
C SER A 25 19.64 -10.16 11.80
N ILE A 26 18.59 -10.27 10.97
CA ILE A 26 18.71 -9.95 9.54
C ILE A 26 19.06 -8.47 9.32
N GLU A 27 18.53 -7.57 10.16
CA GLU A 27 18.82 -6.14 10.15
C GLU A 27 20.31 -5.86 10.37
N PHE A 28 20.91 -6.49 11.37
CA PHE A 28 22.35 -6.38 11.64
C PHE A 28 23.19 -6.91 10.48
N TYR A 29 22.81 -8.06 9.93
CA TYR A 29 23.52 -8.68 8.81
C TYR A 29 23.49 -7.80 7.55
N VAL A 30 22.35 -7.19 7.23
CA VAL A 30 22.20 -6.24 6.11
C VAL A 30 22.94 -4.93 6.38
N ALA A 31 22.87 -4.38 7.60
CA ALA A 31 23.60 -3.17 7.97
C ALA A 31 25.14 -3.35 7.84
N MET A 32 25.67 -4.47 8.34
CA MET A 32 27.10 -4.81 8.29
C MET A 32 27.61 -5.25 6.90
N LYS A 33 26.79 -5.13 5.86
CA LYS A 33 27.17 -5.27 4.44
C LYS A 33 27.39 -3.91 3.74
N ASP A 34 27.05 -2.79 4.38
CA ASP A 34 27.23 -1.45 3.83
C ASP A 34 28.25 -0.65 4.66
N PRO A 35 29.56 -0.73 4.34
CA PRO A 35 30.60 -0.05 5.13
C PRO A 35 30.52 1.47 5.03
N HIS A 36 29.84 2.03 4.02
CA HIS A 36 29.69 3.47 3.82
C HIS A 36 28.51 4.05 4.61
N ARG A 37 28.15 3.37 5.70
CA ARG A 37 27.20 3.80 6.72
C ARG A 37 27.69 3.35 8.11
N ALA A 38 27.62 4.23 9.09
CA ALA A 38 27.99 3.93 10.47
C ALA A 38 26.93 4.43 11.45
N ALA A 39 26.84 3.76 12.60
CA ALA A 39 26.03 4.15 13.75
C ALA A 39 26.91 4.08 15.03
N PRO A 40 26.42 4.57 16.18
CA PRO A 40 27.11 4.42 17.46
C PRO A 40 27.38 2.95 17.84
N VAL A 41 28.41 2.71 18.65
CA VAL A 41 28.74 1.38 19.19
C VAL A 41 27.49 0.77 19.87
N GLY A 42 27.22 -0.51 19.58
CA GLY A 42 26.05 -1.23 20.10
C GLY A 42 24.72 -0.84 19.43
N LYS A 43 24.74 -0.07 18.34
CA LYS A 43 23.57 0.24 17.50
C LYS A 43 23.88 0.03 16.02
N ILE A 44 22.84 -0.26 15.24
CA ILE A 44 22.93 -0.45 13.79
C ILE A 44 22.47 0.82 13.03
N ALA A 45 23.01 0.99 11.82
CA ALA A 45 22.43 1.88 10.83
C ALA A 45 21.17 1.23 10.25
N THR A 46 20.11 2.03 10.04
CA THR A 46 18.79 1.56 9.58
C THR A 46 18.90 0.82 8.24
N PRO A 47 18.66 -0.50 8.14
CA PRO A 47 18.95 -1.28 6.93
C PRO A 47 18.37 -0.66 5.65
N TRP A 48 19.13 -0.72 4.54
CA TRP A 48 18.58 -0.36 3.22
C TRP A 48 17.81 -1.56 2.66
N PRO A 49 16.62 -1.35 2.05
CA PRO A 49 16.00 -0.06 1.77
C PRO A 49 15.31 0.57 3.00
N ILE A 50 15.32 1.91 3.07
CA ILE A 50 14.74 2.69 4.18
C ILE A 50 13.44 3.37 3.76
N THR A 51 12.67 3.79 4.76
CA THR A 51 11.64 4.83 4.64
C THR A 51 12.08 6.08 5.43
N GLU A 52 11.82 7.28 4.90
CA GLU A 52 11.98 8.55 5.62
C GLU A 52 10.66 9.33 5.73
N THR A 53 10.35 9.88 6.90
CA THR A 53 9.23 10.84 7.13
C THR A 53 9.66 12.06 7.97
N ARG A 54 8.79 13.06 8.13
CA ARG A 54 9.15 14.37 8.70
C ARG A 54 9.33 14.29 10.23
N PRO A 55 10.50 14.68 10.77
CA PRO A 55 10.73 14.73 12.22
C PRO A 55 10.07 15.96 12.85
N SER A 56 9.90 15.93 14.18
CA SER A 56 9.24 16.99 14.93
C SER A 56 9.92 18.37 14.75
N PRO A 57 9.19 19.49 14.86
CA PRO A 57 9.78 20.83 14.84
C PRO A 57 10.86 21.02 15.91
N GLU A 58 10.68 20.41 17.08
CA GLU A 58 11.63 20.45 18.19
C GLU A 58 12.95 19.74 17.83
N ALA A 59 12.89 18.53 17.26
CA ALA A 59 14.08 17.80 16.82
C ALA A 59 14.84 18.56 15.73
N ARG A 60 14.14 19.20 14.78
CA ARG A 60 14.75 20.07 13.76
C ARG A 60 15.46 21.28 14.37
N LYS A 61 14.84 21.93 15.37
CA LYS A 61 15.46 23.04 16.10
C LYS A 61 16.71 22.59 16.86
N PHE A 62 16.61 21.49 17.59
CA PHE A 62 17.72 20.88 18.35
C PHE A 62 18.92 20.57 17.44
N ALA A 63 18.69 19.96 16.27
CA ALA A 63 19.75 19.62 15.32
C ALA A 63 20.55 20.85 14.86
N ASN A 64 19.87 21.94 14.54
CA ASN A 64 20.50 23.19 14.11
C ASN A 64 21.34 23.84 15.25
N GLU A 65 20.89 23.71 16.51
CA GLU A 65 21.56 24.33 17.66
C GLU A 65 22.88 23.63 18.04
N ILE A 66 23.00 22.32 17.82
CA ILE A 66 24.22 21.55 18.14
C ILE A 66 25.15 21.31 16.94
N GLN A 67 24.74 21.66 15.71
CA GLN A 67 25.48 21.38 14.47
C GLN A 67 26.98 21.73 14.57
N LYS A 68 27.33 22.91 15.08
CA LYS A 68 28.73 23.34 15.21
C LYS A 68 29.57 22.44 16.13
N GLN A 69 28.98 21.89 17.19
CA GLN A 69 29.67 20.96 18.08
C GLN A 69 29.92 19.62 17.36
N ILE A 70 29.00 19.21 16.50
CA ILE A 70 29.13 18.01 15.67
C ILE A 70 30.22 18.19 14.61
N GLU A 71 30.27 19.35 13.94
CA GLU A 71 31.36 19.70 13.02
C GLU A 71 32.73 19.62 13.71
N GLU A 72 32.85 20.14 14.94
CA GLU A 72 34.07 20.07 15.75
C GLU A 72 34.42 18.63 16.16
N ILE A 73 33.45 17.79 16.51
CA ILE A 73 33.66 16.36 16.82
C ILE A 73 34.14 15.61 15.58
N LEU A 74 33.46 15.75 14.44
CA LEU A 74 33.81 15.06 13.19
C LEU A 74 35.23 15.39 12.74
N ALA A 75 35.62 16.67 12.81
CA ALA A 75 36.98 17.12 12.50
C ALA A 75 38.06 16.46 13.39
N ASN A 76 37.78 16.21 14.67
CA ASN A 76 38.71 15.50 15.58
C ASN A 76 38.89 14.02 15.22
N PHE A 77 37.88 13.40 14.58
CA PHE A 77 37.96 12.04 14.04
C PHE A 77 38.42 11.98 12.57
N VAL A 78 38.83 13.11 11.99
CA VAL A 78 39.21 13.26 10.58
C VAL A 78 38.08 12.86 9.61
N VAL A 79 36.82 12.95 10.07
CA VAL A 79 35.64 12.79 9.22
C VAL A 79 35.27 14.16 8.66
N LYS A 80 35.27 14.28 7.33
CA LYS A 80 34.82 15.48 6.64
C LYS A 80 33.31 15.67 6.82
N PHE A 81 32.90 16.92 6.98
CA PHE A 81 31.50 17.27 7.11
C PHE A 81 30.97 17.93 5.83
N GLU A 82 29.84 17.44 5.30
CA GLU A 82 29.08 18.15 4.28
C GLU A 82 27.79 18.78 4.82
N THR A 83 26.94 18.00 5.49
CA THR A 83 25.65 18.48 6.01
C THR A 83 25.01 17.54 7.05
N ILE A 84 24.06 18.06 7.84
CA ILE A 84 23.16 17.26 8.69
C ILE A 84 21.75 17.24 8.08
N LYS A 85 21.14 16.07 8.01
CA LYS A 85 19.71 15.88 7.76
C LYS A 85 19.11 15.14 8.95
N ILE A 86 18.20 15.76 9.70
CA ILE A 86 17.36 15.03 10.65
C ILE A 86 16.10 14.50 9.95
N ARG A 87 15.74 13.25 10.25
CA ARG A 87 14.63 12.49 9.64
C ARG A 87 14.02 11.55 10.67
N ASN A 88 12.75 11.24 10.54
CA ASN A 88 12.25 9.97 11.07
C ASN A 88 12.61 8.90 10.05
N VAL A 89 13.26 7.81 10.47
CA VAL A 89 13.66 6.70 9.58
C VAL A 89 13.24 5.36 10.18
N ALA A 90 12.78 4.47 9.32
CA ALA A 90 12.53 3.07 9.62
C ALA A 90 13.23 2.19 8.57
N ALA A 91 13.49 0.93 8.94
CA ALA A 91 13.71 -0.08 7.91
C ALA A 91 12.39 -0.24 7.15
N ARG A 92 12.46 -0.39 5.84
CA ARG A 92 11.27 -0.40 4.99
C ARG A 92 10.31 -1.54 5.36
N GLY A 93 9.02 -1.25 5.31
CA GLY A 93 7.97 -2.17 5.75
C GLY A 93 7.66 -2.09 7.25
N LEU A 94 8.49 -1.42 8.04
CA LEU A 94 8.32 -1.33 9.50
C LEU A 94 7.78 0.05 9.92
N SER A 95 6.86 0.04 10.88
CA SER A 95 6.30 1.21 11.54
C SER A 95 7.20 1.83 12.64
N ASN A 96 8.40 1.27 12.88
CA ASN A 96 9.25 1.60 14.02
C ASN A 96 10.16 2.84 13.80
N PHE A 97 9.59 3.92 13.27
CA PHE A 97 10.32 5.16 12.95
C PHE A 97 11.11 5.72 14.14
N ARG A 98 12.44 5.71 14.05
CA ARG A 98 13.33 6.43 14.99
C ARG A 98 13.70 7.79 14.39
N THR A 99 13.63 8.85 15.18
CA THR A 99 14.24 10.13 14.77
C THR A 99 15.76 9.95 14.72
N THR A 100 16.35 10.14 13.55
CA THR A 100 17.79 9.99 13.29
C THR A 100 18.37 11.27 12.73
N MET A 101 19.49 11.69 13.31
CA MET A 101 20.41 12.66 12.77
C MET A 101 21.36 11.97 11.79
N ILE A 102 21.15 12.21 10.50
CA ILE A 102 21.96 11.67 9.41
C ILE A 102 23.03 12.70 9.07
N ILE A 103 24.28 12.39 9.39
CA ILE A 103 25.47 13.15 9.02
C ILE A 103 25.91 12.67 7.64
N ILE A 104 26.18 13.62 6.74
CA ILE A 104 26.63 13.36 5.37
C ILE A 104 28.11 13.72 5.24
N THR A 105 28.88 12.80 4.66
CA THR A 105 30.28 12.95 4.25
C THR A 105 30.48 12.37 2.84
N ASP A 106 31.48 12.83 2.10
CA ASP A 106 31.98 12.21 0.86
C ASP A 106 33.24 11.36 1.09
N ASP A 107 33.68 11.17 2.35
CA ASP A 107 34.83 10.33 2.70
C ASP A 107 34.67 8.87 2.23
N THR A 108 35.77 8.29 1.74
CA THR A 108 35.90 6.86 1.39
C THR A 108 36.40 6.02 2.56
N ASP A 109 37.19 6.60 3.45
CA ASP A 109 37.70 5.95 4.65
C ASP A 109 36.64 6.00 5.76
N THR A 110 36.48 4.88 6.46
CA THR A 110 35.39 4.59 7.40
C THR A 110 35.90 4.19 8.78
N GLU A 111 37.22 4.05 8.98
CA GLU A 111 37.84 3.54 10.22
C GLU A 111 37.34 4.26 11.48
N ASN A 112 37.26 5.59 11.42
CA ASN A 112 36.90 6.43 12.58
C ASN A 112 35.39 6.70 12.73
N TRP A 113 34.54 6.28 11.77
CA TRP A 113 33.13 6.73 11.72
C TRP A 113 32.30 6.24 12.90
N VAL A 114 32.50 5.00 13.36
CA VAL A 114 31.76 4.44 14.51
C VAL A 114 32.12 5.18 15.80
N ALA A 115 33.39 5.53 15.99
CA ALA A 115 33.85 6.32 17.13
C ALA A 115 33.32 7.77 17.09
N ALA A 116 33.31 8.38 15.90
CA ALA A 116 32.73 9.70 15.67
C ALA A 116 31.22 9.71 15.95
N ALA A 117 30.47 8.77 15.38
CA ALA A 117 29.03 8.64 15.60
C ALA A 117 28.68 8.42 17.09
N THR A 118 29.48 7.61 17.79
CA THR A 118 29.33 7.38 19.24
C THR A 118 29.56 8.65 20.05
N THR A 119 30.60 9.42 19.72
CA THR A 119 30.91 10.68 20.40
C THR A 119 29.81 11.73 20.16
N VAL A 120 29.26 11.81 18.95
CA VAL A 120 28.10 12.67 18.65
C VAL A 120 26.86 12.23 19.43
N GLN A 121 26.59 10.91 19.52
CA GLN A 121 25.46 10.39 20.31
C GLN A 121 25.56 10.78 21.79
N MET A 122 26.76 10.66 22.38
CA MET A 122 26.98 11.05 23.78
C MET A 122 26.64 12.53 24.05
N ILE A 123 27.03 13.43 23.14
CA ILE A 123 26.71 14.86 23.25
C ILE A 123 25.23 15.14 23.00
N ILE A 124 24.58 14.43 22.07
CA ILE A 124 23.12 14.50 21.88
C ILE A 124 22.39 14.11 23.17
N ASP A 125 22.76 12.97 23.76
CA ASP A 125 22.12 12.44 24.97
C ASP A 125 22.37 13.35 26.18
N GLU A 126 23.58 13.92 26.31
CA GLU A 126 23.89 14.91 27.35
C GLU A 126 23.04 16.18 27.21
N VAL A 127 22.94 16.76 26.00
CA VAL A 127 22.19 18.01 25.77
C VAL A 127 20.68 17.78 25.91
N ILE A 128 20.14 16.64 25.47
CA ILE A 128 18.74 16.25 25.70
C ILE A 128 18.46 16.16 27.20
N LYS A 129 19.30 15.43 27.93
CA LYS A 129 19.20 15.24 29.39
C LYS A 129 19.32 16.56 30.16
N ALA A 130 20.26 17.42 29.80
CA ALA A 130 20.47 18.72 30.44
C ALA A 130 19.30 19.70 30.23
N ARG A 131 18.55 19.55 29.13
CA ARG A 131 17.34 20.33 28.84
C ARG A 131 16.07 19.71 29.44
N GLY A 132 16.10 18.44 29.85
CA GLY A 132 14.94 17.69 30.29
C GLY A 132 13.92 17.39 29.18
N THR A 133 14.34 17.38 27.91
CA THR A 133 13.45 17.10 26.78
C THR A 133 13.21 15.60 26.63
N GLY A 134 11.98 15.21 26.25
CA GLY A 134 11.63 13.81 25.98
C GLY A 134 12.14 13.26 24.63
N LEU A 135 13.02 14.00 23.95
CA LEU A 135 13.53 13.66 22.62
C LEU A 135 14.37 12.37 22.67
N LYS A 136 14.30 11.59 21.59
CA LYS A 136 15.17 10.42 21.34
C LYS A 136 15.70 10.55 19.92
N ILE A 137 16.97 10.91 19.77
CA ILE A 137 17.60 11.17 18.46
C ILE A 137 18.80 10.24 18.32
N GLY A 138 18.73 9.29 17.40
CA GLY A 138 19.86 8.41 17.06
C GLY A 138 20.80 9.07 16.04
N VAL A 139 22.06 8.64 15.97
CA VAL A 139 23.03 9.09 14.96
C VAL A 139 23.21 8.05 13.84
N GLU A 140 23.40 8.53 12.61
CA GLU A 140 24.06 7.78 11.52
C GLU A 140 25.03 8.70 10.76
N ILE A 141 26.20 8.19 10.37
CA ILE A 141 27.06 8.79 9.34
C ILE A 141 26.85 8.00 8.04
N ARG A 142 26.74 8.68 6.90
CA ARG A 142 26.56 8.05 5.57
C ARG A 142 27.39 8.77 4.50
N ASN A 143 27.93 8.02 3.54
CA ASN A 143 28.34 8.57 2.25
C ASN A 143 27.32 8.22 1.16
N PRO A 144 26.46 9.17 0.72
CA PRO A 144 25.41 8.93 -0.27
C PRO A 144 25.90 8.50 -1.66
N ALA A 145 27.18 8.68 -2.00
CA ALA A 145 27.73 8.29 -3.29
C ALA A 145 28.25 6.83 -3.31
N LEU A 146 28.46 6.22 -2.13
CA LEU A 146 29.06 4.89 -2.00
C LEU A 146 28.20 3.90 -1.21
N MET A 147 27.27 4.37 -0.37
CA MET A 147 26.33 3.52 0.36
C MET A 147 25.40 2.73 -0.57
N TYR A 148 24.82 1.66 -0.05
CA TYR A 148 23.87 0.83 -0.78
C TYR A 148 22.58 1.60 -1.09
N GLN A 149 22.26 1.74 -2.39
CA GLN A 149 21.07 2.42 -2.91
C GLN A 149 20.44 1.72 -4.13
N ASP A 150 20.77 0.44 -4.39
CA ASP A 150 20.17 -0.26 -5.54
C ASP A 150 18.64 -0.38 -5.34
N VAL A 151 17.87 -0.12 -6.40
CA VAL A 151 16.40 -0.22 -6.44
C VAL A 151 15.97 -1.36 -7.36
N SER A 152 14.77 -1.91 -7.12
CA SER A 152 14.21 -2.94 -8.00
C SER A 152 13.67 -2.32 -9.30
N ARG A 153 13.98 -2.98 -10.41
CA ARG A 153 13.35 -2.81 -11.73
C ARG A 153 13.00 -4.19 -12.25
N ILE A 154 12.01 -4.26 -13.13
CA ILE A 154 11.51 -5.56 -13.58
C ILE A 154 12.52 -6.33 -14.42
N ILE A 155 12.38 -7.66 -14.40
CA ILE A 155 12.91 -8.52 -15.45
C ILE A 155 11.98 -8.40 -16.68
N ARG A 156 12.58 -8.45 -17.87
CA ARG A 156 11.88 -8.43 -19.17
C ARG A 156 12.04 -9.80 -19.83
N SER A 157 11.04 -10.29 -20.57
CA SER A 157 11.10 -11.58 -21.25
C SER A 157 12.26 -11.62 -22.24
N ASP A 158 12.63 -12.84 -22.61
CA ASP A 158 13.59 -13.14 -23.67
C ASP A 158 15.03 -12.63 -23.49
N THR A 159 15.33 -11.81 -22.49
CA THR A 159 16.70 -11.41 -22.16
C THR A 159 17.51 -12.57 -21.56
N ALA A 160 18.83 -12.38 -21.45
CA ALA A 160 19.71 -13.35 -20.82
C ALA A 160 19.45 -13.47 -19.30
N GLU A 161 19.09 -12.36 -18.66
CA GLU A 161 18.69 -12.26 -17.26
C GLU A 161 17.45 -13.12 -16.96
N TYR A 162 16.38 -12.97 -17.74
CA TYR A 162 15.15 -13.76 -17.60
C TYR A 162 15.41 -15.27 -17.72
N LYS A 163 16.15 -15.67 -18.76
CA LYS A 163 16.52 -17.07 -19.02
C LYS A 163 17.40 -17.64 -17.91
N ALA A 164 18.26 -16.82 -17.29
CA ALA A 164 19.10 -17.22 -16.16
C ALA A 164 18.31 -17.36 -14.84
N LEU A 165 17.41 -16.42 -14.54
CA LEU A 165 16.62 -16.43 -13.31
C LEU A 165 15.60 -17.58 -13.30
N ILE A 166 14.91 -17.85 -14.41
CA ILE A 166 14.05 -19.05 -14.56
C ILE A 166 14.85 -20.34 -14.35
N ALA A 167 16.06 -20.42 -14.91
CA ALA A 167 16.92 -21.61 -14.80
C ALA A 167 17.42 -21.90 -13.37
N VAL A 168 17.21 -20.99 -12.41
CA VAL A 168 17.53 -21.22 -10.99
C VAL A 168 16.31 -21.13 -10.05
N GLN A 169 15.17 -20.63 -10.52
CA GLN A 169 14.01 -20.27 -9.71
C GLN A 169 13.57 -21.42 -8.78
N LYS A 170 13.29 -22.59 -9.35
CA LYS A 170 12.76 -23.75 -8.64
C LYS A 170 13.70 -24.26 -7.54
N GLU A 171 14.95 -24.52 -7.87
CA GLU A 171 15.94 -25.06 -6.93
C GLU A 171 16.31 -24.02 -5.86
N THR A 172 16.28 -22.73 -6.20
CA THR A 172 16.52 -21.64 -5.25
C THR A 172 15.39 -21.51 -4.24
N ILE A 173 14.13 -21.53 -4.69
CA ILE A 173 12.95 -21.54 -3.80
C ILE A 173 12.97 -22.76 -2.88
N ALA A 174 13.26 -23.95 -3.42
CA ALA A 174 13.37 -25.18 -2.63
C ALA A 174 14.47 -25.08 -1.55
N LYS A 175 15.66 -24.54 -1.89
CA LYS A 175 16.73 -24.33 -0.92
C LYS A 175 16.38 -23.25 0.11
N VAL A 176 15.70 -22.16 -0.26
CA VAL A 176 15.26 -21.13 0.71
C VAL A 176 14.37 -21.75 1.80
N LYS A 177 13.39 -22.56 1.42
CA LYS A 177 12.51 -23.27 2.38
C LYS A 177 13.28 -24.24 3.29
N GLU A 178 14.35 -24.84 2.77
CA GLU A 178 15.21 -25.78 3.50
C GLU A 178 16.07 -25.08 4.57
N VAL A 179 16.62 -23.89 4.28
CA VAL A 179 17.58 -23.19 5.19
C VAL A 179 16.98 -22.03 5.98
N CYS A 180 15.80 -21.52 5.59
CA CYS A 180 15.03 -20.49 6.29
C CYS A 180 13.63 -20.99 6.74
N PRO A 181 13.47 -22.20 7.30
CA PRO A 181 12.16 -22.78 7.58
C PRO A 181 11.38 -21.93 8.59
N GLY A 182 10.16 -21.52 8.20
CA GLY A 182 9.27 -20.72 9.05
C GLY A 182 9.68 -19.26 9.26
N VAL A 183 10.69 -18.75 8.55
CA VAL A 183 11.14 -17.33 8.64
C VAL A 183 11.32 -16.64 7.29
N TRP A 184 11.15 -17.33 6.16
CA TRP A 184 11.16 -16.72 4.82
C TRP A 184 9.78 -16.18 4.47
N THR A 185 9.67 -14.93 4.05
CA THR A 185 8.38 -14.29 3.69
C THR A 185 8.14 -14.30 2.18
N SER A 186 9.17 -14.15 1.35
CA SER A 186 9.04 -14.29 -0.09
C SER A 186 10.37 -14.57 -0.81
N VAL A 187 10.27 -15.14 -2.02
CA VAL A 187 11.35 -15.21 -3.00
C VAL A 187 10.90 -14.50 -4.27
N THR A 188 11.63 -13.46 -4.66
CA THR A 188 11.33 -12.59 -5.80
C THR A 188 12.57 -12.40 -6.68
N PHE A 189 12.36 -11.93 -7.91
CA PHE A 189 13.39 -11.86 -8.94
C PHE A 189 13.40 -10.46 -9.54
N PHE A 190 14.52 -9.76 -9.48
CA PHE A 190 14.59 -8.36 -9.88
C PHE A 190 15.88 -8.01 -10.62
N ARG A 191 15.78 -7.02 -11.50
CA ARG A 191 16.93 -6.26 -11.98
C ARG A 191 17.24 -5.17 -10.96
N ARG A 192 18.16 -5.44 -10.03
CA ARG A 192 18.59 -4.46 -9.02
C ARG A 192 19.52 -3.44 -9.69
N VAL A 193 19.13 -2.16 -9.67
CA VAL A 193 19.82 -1.07 -10.39
C VAL A 193 20.36 -0.05 -9.40
N ASN A 194 21.68 0.18 -9.40
CA ASN A 194 22.28 1.32 -8.73
C ASN A 194 21.96 2.61 -9.52
N LEU A 195 21.38 3.60 -8.84
CA LEU A 195 20.87 4.83 -9.48
C LEU A 195 21.94 5.87 -9.82
N LEU A 196 23.17 5.72 -9.32
CA LEU A 196 24.27 6.65 -9.53
C LEU A 196 25.09 6.31 -10.78
N ASP A 197 25.36 5.03 -11.00
CA ASP A 197 26.14 4.54 -12.16
C ASP A 197 25.29 3.80 -13.21
N GLY A 198 24.03 3.48 -12.91
CA GLY A 198 23.13 2.75 -13.79
C GLY A 198 23.45 1.25 -13.92
N THR A 199 24.38 0.72 -13.12
CA THR A 199 24.72 -0.71 -13.14
C THR A 199 23.54 -1.54 -12.66
N ALA A 200 23.27 -2.63 -13.39
CA ALA A 200 22.07 -3.44 -13.23
C ALA A 200 22.43 -4.92 -13.08
N LYS A 201 21.83 -5.60 -12.10
CA LYS A 201 22.18 -6.96 -11.68
C LYS A 201 20.93 -7.84 -11.65
N PRO A 202 20.87 -8.96 -12.40
CA PRO A 202 19.81 -9.95 -12.21
C PRO A 202 20.00 -10.64 -10.86
N THR A 203 19.03 -10.46 -9.97
CA THR A 203 19.18 -10.76 -8.54
C THR A 203 17.98 -11.54 -8.05
N VAL A 204 18.23 -12.63 -7.32
CA VAL A 204 17.21 -13.25 -6.46
C VAL A 204 17.15 -12.45 -5.17
N VAL A 205 15.98 -11.93 -4.82
CA VAL A 205 15.74 -11.24 -3.55
C VAL A 205 14.89 -12.16 -2.67
N VAL A 206 15.49 -12.62 -1.58
CA VAL A 206 14.83 -13.39 -0.54
C VAL A 206 14.46 -12.43 0.59
N THR A 207 13.19 -12.36 0.95
CA THR A 207 12.76 -11.66 2.16
C THR A 207 12.55 -12.64 3.30
N VAL A 208 12.88 -12.22 4.52
CA VAL A 208 12.69 -12.97 5.77
C VAL A 208 12.04 -12.08 6.83
N GLU A 209 11.31 -12.68 7.77
CA GLU A 209 10.62 -11.96 8.84
C GLU A 209 11.60 -11.04 9.62
N PRO A 210 11.23 -9.77 9.90
CA PRO A 210 12.10 -8.84 10.61
C PRO A 210 12.52 -9.39 11.97
N ARG A 211 13.74 -9.06 12.41
CA ARG A 211 14.40 -9.54 13.64
C ARG A 211 14.75 -11.03 13.66
N SER A 212 14.45 -11.81 12.62
CA SER A 212 14.85 -13.22 12.51
C SER A 212 16.35 -13.41 12.76
N ARG A 213 16.73 -14.40 13.58
CA ARG A 213 18.11 -14.57 14.09
C ARG A 213 18.75 -15.86 13.59
N HIS A 214 19.64 -15.76 12.61
CA HIS A 214 20.31 -16.93 12.02
C HIS A 214 21.79 -16.68 11.68
N PHE A 215 22.45 -17.75 11.24
CA PHE A 215 23.75 -17.74 10.59
C PHE A 215 23.66 -17.24 9.14
N TRP A 216 23.24 -15.98 8.95
CA TRP A 216 22.91 -15.43 7.62
C TRP A 216 24.03 -15.55 6.58
N SER A 217 25.30 -15.46 7.00
CA SER A 217 26.47 -15.66 6.13
C SER A 217 26.69 -17.11 5.67
N ALA A 218 26.16 -18.09 6.39
CA ALA A 218 26.14 -19.50 5.96
C ALA A 218 24.93 -19.77 5.05
N ILE A 219 23.75 -19.28 5.44
CA ILE A 219 22.50 -19.35 4.66
C ILE A 219 22.69 -18.76 3.26
N GLU A 220 23.20 -17.52 3.16
CA GLU A 220 23.52 -16.88 1.88
C GLU A 220 24.45 -17.77 1.03
N LYS A 221 25.51 -18.30 1.63
CA LYS A 221 26.48 -19.13 0.91
C LYS A 221 25.87 -20.43 0.38
N GLU A 222 24.92 -21.04 1.09
CA GLU A 222 24.21 -22.22 0.57
C GLU A 222 23.27 -21.87 -0.59
N ILE A 223 22.53 -20.77 -0.50
CA ILE A 223 21.64 -20.32 -1.57
C ILE A 223 22.46 -19.87 -2.80
N GLU A 224 23.56 -19.11 -2.62
CA GLU A 224 24.52 -18.79 -3.69
C GLU A 224 25.09 -20.07 -4.34
N THR A 225 25.38 -21.10 -3.54
CA THR A 225 25.89 -22.38 -4.04
C THR A 225 24.86 -23.11 -4.88
N THR A 226 23.57 -23.04 -4.52
CA THR A 226 22.47 -23.59 -5.34
C THR A 226 22.29 -22.80 -6.65
N ILE A 227 22.20 -21.47 -6.58
CA ILE A 227 22.11 -20.59 -7.76
C ILE A 227 23.27 -20.87 -8.73
N THR A 228 24.50 -20.97 -8.21
CA THR A 228 25.71 -21.22 -9.01
C THR A 228 25.72 -22.62 -9.66
N LYS A 229 25.07 -23.62 -9.05
CA LYS A 229 24.98 -24.98 -9.61
C LYS A 229 23.89 -25.11 -10.67
N SER A 230 22.74 -24.47 -10.48
CA SER A 230 21.62 -24.53 -11.43
C SER A 230 21.81 -23.62 -12.64
N ASN A 231 22.53 -22.49 -12.48
CA ASN A 231 22.76 -21.54 -13.55
C ASN A 231 23.71 -22.08 -14.64
N ASN A 232 23.11 -22.55 -15.73
CA ASN A 232 23.79 -23.05 -16.92
C ASN A 232 23.96 -21.99 -18.04
N THR A 233 23.54 -20.74 -17.81
CA THR A 233 23.40 -19.73 -18.87
C THR A 233 24.66 -18.88 -19.12
N GLY A 234 25.58 -18.84 -18.16
CA GLY A 234 26.76 -17.96 -18.19
C GLY A 234 26.48 -16.50 -17.77
N THR A 235 25.22 -16.11 -17.55
CA THR A 235 24.86 -14.81 -16.96
C THR A 235 25.23 -14.81 -15.48
N GLU A 236 25.93 -13.78 -14.99
CA GLU A 236 26.23 -13.66 -13.55
C GLU A 236 24.96 -13.29 -12.78
N LEU A 237 24.54 -14.16 -11.85
CA LEU A 237 23.38 -13.96 -10.98
C LEU A 237 23.81 -13.54 -9.57
N TYR A 238 22.99 -12.69 -8.95
CA TYR A 238 23.21 -12.11 -7.64
C TYR A 238 22.15 -12.62 -6.64
N LEU A 239 22.45 -12.51 -5.35
CA LEU A 239 21.55 -12.84 -4.25
C LEU A 239 21.55 -11.70 -3.24
N GLU A 240 20.37 -11.34 -2.74
CA GLU A 240 20.20 -10.43 -1.61
C GLU A 240 19.18 -11.06 -0.63
N ILE A 241 19.54 -11.15 0.66
CA ILE A 241 18.62 -11.52 1.73
C ILE A 241 18.31 -10.24 2.53
N LEU A 242 17.04 -9.91 2.69
CA LEU A 242 16.56 -8.65 3.28
C LEU A 242 15.45 -8.91 4.32
N PRO A 243 15.26 -8.04 5.32
CA PRO A 243 14.03 -8.04 6.11
C PRO A 243 12.83 -7.69 5.22
N GLY A 244 11.69 -8.35 5.43
CA GLY A 244 10.42 -8.04 4.79
C GLY A 244 9.26 -8.73 5.50
N ILE A 245 8.04 -8.26 5.27
CA ILE A 245 6.81 -8.85 5.84
C ILE A 245 5.91 -9.27 4.68
N ALA A 246 5.44 -10.50 4.69
CA ALA A 246 4.26 -10.92 3.94
C ALA A 246 3.07 -10.95 4.90
N SER A 247 1.96 -10.29 4.56
CA SER A 247 0.79 -10.23 5.43
C SER A 247 -0.51 -10.31 4.63
N PRO A 248 -1.41 -11.28 4.90
CA PRO A 248 -2.63 -11.52 4.12
C PRO A 248 -3.76 -10.52 4.42
N SER A 249 -3.45 -9.45 5.16
CA SER A 249 -4.33 -8.35 5.56
C SER A 249 -3.47 -7.25 6.18
N ILE A 250 -4.00 -6.04 6.33
CA ILE A 250 -3.34 -4.98 7.11
C ILE A 250 -3.20 -5.45 8.57
N SER A 251 -2.03 -5.96 8.94
CA SER A 251 -1.77 -6.40 10.31
C SER A 251 -1.45 -5.21 11.22
N LYS A 252 -1.33 -5.47 12.52
CA LYS A 252 -0.86 -4.47 13.49
C LYS A 252 0.66 -4.26 13.46
N GLU A 253 1.41 -5.12 12.76
CA GLU A 253 2.85 -4.94 12.50
C GLU A 253 3.11 -4.04 11.28
N MET A 254 2.28 -4.16 10.23
CA MET A 254 2.20 -3.15 9.18
C MET A 254 1.87 -1.78 9.80
N GLU A 255 2.34 -0.70 9.18
CA GLU A 255 2.04 0.62 9.71
C GLU A 255 0.55 0.93 9.57
N ALA A 256 -0.10 1.19 10.69
CA ALA A 256 -1.49 1.64 10.72
C ALA A 256 -1.58 2.94 9.91
N SER A 257 -2.18 2.84 8.71
CA SER A 257 -2.28 3.95 7.78
C SER A 257 -2.87 5.17 8.49
N SER A 258 -2.25 6.35 8.39
CA SER A 258 -2.77 7.52 9.10
C SER A 258 -4.19 7.86 8.65
N PRO A 259 -5.06 8.42 9.51
CA PRO A 259 -6.35 8.96 9.09
C PRO A 259 -6.16 10.03 8.01
N ILE A 260 -6.86 9.90 6.88
CA ILE A 260 -6.76 10.87 5.78
C ILE A 260 -7.58 12.13 6.06
N SER A 261 -7.16 13.25 5.49
CA SER A 261 -7.96 14.48 5.55
C SER A 261 -9.24 14.32 4.73
N LEU A 262 -10.38 14.61 5.37
CA LEU A 262 -11.71 14.59 4.74
C LEU A 262 -12.13 15.97 4.19
N VAL A 263 -11.22 16.94 4.12
CA VAL A 263 -11.49 18.28 3.55
C VAL A 263 -11.79 18.16 2.06
N GLY A 264 -12.97 18.63 1.65
CA GLY A 264 -13.41 18.55 0.25
C GLY A 264 -13.72 17.13 -0.23
N LEU A 265 -14.16 16.25 0.69
CA LEU A 265 -14.71 14.92 0.39
C LEU A 265 -15.82 15.01 -0.70
N PRO A 266 -15.75 14.25 -1.80
CA PRO A 266 -16.77 14.31 -2.83
C PRO A 266 -18.11 13.72 -2.36
N GLU A 267 -19.22 14.23 -2.89
CA GLU A 267 -20.59 13.89 -2.45
C GLU A 267 -20.97 12.42 -2.67
N ASN A 268 -20.31 11.77 -3.64
CA ASN A 268 -20.39 10.34 -3.93
C ASN A 268 -18.96 9.78 -4.01
N ALA A 269 -18.78 8.53 -3.57
CA ALA A 269 -17.48 7.87 -3.61
C ALA A 269 -16.97 7.63 -5.05
N ALA A 270 -15.71 7.98 -5.30
CA ALA A 270 -14.96 7.59 -6.50
C ALA A 270 -14.12 6.32 -6.24
N ASN A 271 -13.46 5.77 -7.26
CA ASN A 271 -12.43 4.75 -7.06
C ASN A 271 -11.35 5.25 -6.09
N SER A 272 -10.80 4.34 -5.30
CA SER A 272 -9.79 4.59 -4.26
C SER A 272 -10.25 5.53 -3.14
N SER A 273 -11.56 5.77 -3.04
CA SER A 273 -12.18 6.30 -1.83
C SER A 273 -11.90 5.43 -0.62
N SER A 274 -11.65 6.06 0.53
CA SER A 274 -11.60 5.38 1.82
C SER A 274 -12.90 4.63 2.10
N ILE A 275 -12.82 3.33 2.33
CA ILE A 275 -13.91 2.50 2.83
C ILE A 275 -13.42 1.57 3.94
N GLY A 276 -14.35 0.92 4.63
CA GLY A 276 -14.03 -0.14 5.58
C GLY A 276 -15.30 -0.71 6.21
N ALA A 277 -15.19 -1.88 6.84
CA ALA A 277 -16.30 -2.46 7.57
C ALA A 277 -16.76 -1.58 8.74
N GLU A 278 -18.05 -1.65 9.06
CA GLU A 278 -18.66 -0.86 10.15
C GLU A 278 -17.99 -1.17 11.50
N ASN A 279 -17.50 -0.12 12.18
CA ASN A 279 -16.71 -0.17 13.43
C ASN A 279 -15.30 -0.79 13.32
N ALA A 280 -14.77 -1.02 12.11
CA ALA A 280 -13.38 -1.45 11.93
C ALA A 280 -12.39 -0.28 11.99
N GLU A 281 -11.18 -0.56 12.48
CA GLU A 281 -10.02 0.35 12.44
C GLU A 281 -9.05 0.04 11.27
N GLU A 282 -9.40 -0.94 10.42
CA GLU A 282 -8.67 -1.34 9.20
C GLU A 282 -9.37 -0.73 7.96
N PRO A 283 -8.89 0.40 7.40
CA PRO A 283 -9.45 0.98 6.17
C PRO A 283 -8.89 0.31 4.91
N GLY A 284 -9.61 0.45 3.80
CA GLY A 284 -9.18 0.07 2.46
C GLY A 284 -9.64 1.04 1.39
N SER A 285 -9.36 0.70 0.14
CA SER A 285 -9.81 1.43 -1.05
C SER A 285 -11.09 0.83 -1.65
N LEU A 286 -11.99 1.70 -2.10
CA LEU A 286 -13.06 1.32 -3.01
C LEU A 286 -12.45 0.97 -4.37
N GLY A 287 -12.66 -0.25 -4.85
CA GLY A 287 -12.15 -0.70 -6.13
C GLY A 287 -12.98 -0.16 -7.29
N ILE A 288 -13.92 -0.96 -7.75
CA ILE A 288 -14.50 -0.83 -9.09
C ILE A 288 -16.01 -0.95 -9.05
N TRP A 289 -16.70 0.06 -9.60
CA TRP A 289 -18.14 0.08 -9.79
C TRP A 289 -18.57 -0.89 -10.88
N GLY A 290 -19.55 -1.74 -10.59
CA GLY A 290 -19.98 -2.80 -11.47
C GLY A 290 -21.45 -3.19 -11.32
N TYR A 291 -21.87 -4.12 -12.18
CA TYR A 291 -23.19 -4.74 -12.10
C TYR A 291 -23.03 -6.25 -11.91
N PHE A 292 -23.30 -6.73 -10.69
CA PHE A 292 -23.38 -8.15 -10.42
C PHE A 292 -24.71 -8.68 -10.96
N GLN A 293 -24.67 -9.75 -11.74
CA GLN A 293 -25.84 -10.42 -12.29
C GLN A 293 -25.74 -11.92 -11.95
N PRO A 294 -26.56 -12.43 -11.00
CA PRO A 294 -26.56 -13.85 -10.65
C PRO A 294 -26.86 -14.74 -11.87
N LEU A 295 -26.21 -15.90 -11.96
CA LEU A 295 -26.42 -16.84 -13.06
C LEU A 295 -27.90 -17.26 -13.15
N GLY A 296 -28.50 -17.06 -14.31
CA GLY A 296 -29.93 -17.33 -14.55
C GLY A 296 -30.88 -16.20 -14.15
N SER A 297 -30.40 -15.13 -13.52
CA SER A 297 -31.19 -13.93 -13.25
C SER A 297 -31.12 -12.93 -14.40
N SER A 298 -32.21 -12.17 -14.63
CA SER A 298 -32.22 -10.95 -15.45
C SER A 298 -31.61 -9.75 -14.72
N ASP A 299 -31.54 -9.81 -13.40
CA ASP A 299 -31.49 -8.61 -12.57
C ASP A 299 -30.06 -8.20 -12.27
N LYS A 300 -29.77 -6.93 -12.55
CA LYS A 300 -28.44 -6.33 -12.41
C LYS A 300 -28.36 -5.53 -11.11
N ILE A 301 -27.62 -6.06 -10.14
CA ILE A 301 -27.40 -5.45 -8.84
C ILE A 301 -26.22 -4.49 -8.96
N LYS A 302 -26.44 -3.21 -8.65
CA LYS A 302 -25.36 -2.22 -8.51
C LYS A 302 -24.44 -2.64 -7.35
N CYS A 303 -23.16 -2.79 -7.64
CA CYS A 303 -22.15 -3.20 -6.67
C CYS A 303 -20.84 -2.45 -6.86
N PHE A 304 -19.91 -2.62 -5.91
CA PHE A 304 -18.50 -2.35 -6.13
C PHE A 304 -17.62 -3.51 -5.64
N LEU A 305 -16.41 -3.59 -6.18
CA LEU A 305 -15.35 -4.51 -5.73
C LEU A 305 -14.43 -3.83 -4.71
N THR A 306 -13.90 -4.63 -3.79
CA THR A 306 -12.75 -4.32 -2.91
C THR A 306 -12.12 -5.66 -2.47
N CYS A 307 -11.19 -5.69 -1.51
CA CYS A 307 -10.57 -6.93 -1.02
C CYS A 307 -11.39 -7.60 0.11
N TYR A 308 -11.23 -8.93 0.29
CA TYR A 308 -11.82 -9.67 1.39
C TYR A 308 -11.34 -9.15 2.75
N HIS A 309 -10.04 -8.85 2.92
CA HIS A 309 -9.55 -8.33 4.21
C HIS A 309 -10.10 -6.95 4.58
N VAL A 310 -10.59 -6.14 3.62
CA VAL A 310 -11.24 -4.84 3.91
C VAL A 310 -12.63 -5.03 4.54
N VAL A 311 -13.25 -6.20 4.31
CA VAL A 311 -14.59 -6.53 4.81
C VAL A 311 -14.59 -7.52 5.98
N ALA A 312 -13.59 -8.39 6.07
CA ALA A 312 -13.47 -9.42 7.12
C ALA A 312 -13.52 -8.89 8.58
N PRO A 313 -12.96 -7.71 8.93
CA PRO A 313 -13.10 -7.10 10.26
C PRO A 313 -14.54 -6.80 10.66
N GLY A 314 -15.49 -6.77 9.70
CA GLY A 314 -16.92 -6.63 9.97
C GLY A 314 -17.55 -7.84 10.65
N ASP A 315 -16.92 -9.02 10.59
CA ASP A 315 -17.36 -10.23 11.29
C ASP A 315 -16.18 -10.95 11.99
N PRO A 316 -15.68 -10.38 13.11
CA PRO A 316 -14.55 -10.94 13.83
C PRO A 316 -14.91 -12.26 14.54
N ALA A 317 -16.20 -12.50 14.81
CA ALA A 317 -16.67 -13.69 15.49
C ALA A 317 -16.55 -14.94 14.61
N ASN A 318 -16.86 -14.83 13.31
CA ASN A 318 -16.73 -15.94 12.36
C ASN A 318 -15.48 -15.84 11.45
N ARG A 319 -14.50 -14.96 11.75
CA ARG A 319 -13.32 -14.71 10.88
C ARG A 319 -12.59 -15.99 10.46
N ALA A 320 -12.49 -17.00 11.34
CA ALA A 320 -11.90 -18.30 10.98
C ALA A 320 -12.67 -19.03 9.87
N THR A 321 -14.00 -19.11 9.97
CA THR A 321 -14.87 -19.74 8.97
C THR A 321 -14.94 -18.91 7.68
N ASN A 322 -14.99 -17.58 7.79
CA ASN A 322 -14.98 -16.67 6.65
C ASN A 322 -13.63 -16.74 5.89
N ASN A 323 -12.50 -16.92 6.59
CA ASN A 323 -11.19 -17.15 5.97
C ASN A 323 -11.17 -18.47 5.18
N GLU A 324 -11.63 -19.58 5.75
CA GLU A 324 -11.61 -20.89 5.09
C GLU A 324 -12.61 -20.98 3.92
N GLN A 325 -13.82 -20.46 4.10
CA GLN A 325 -14.96 -20.79 3.25
C GLN A 325 -15.42 -19.65 2.34
N GLY A 326 -14.93 -18.43 2.59
CA GLY A 326 -15.44 -17.18 2.00
C GLY A 326 -16.78 -16.76 2.59
N ILE A 327 -17.18 -15.50 2.34
CA ILE A 327 -18.47 -14.97 2.78
C ILE A 327 -19.51 -15.31 1.70
N ALA A 328 -20.58 -16.01 2.09
CA ALA A 328 -21.73 -16.37 1.25
C ALA A 328 -21.36 -16.96 -0.13
N LEU A 329 -20.29 -17.76 -0.19
CA LEU A 329 -19.89 -18.47 -1.41
C LEU A 329 -20.59 -19.82 -1.55
N ASN A 330 -20.57 -20.37 -2.77
CA ASN A 330 -21.03 -21.73 -3.07
C ASN A 330 -22.48 -22.03 -2.64
N GLY A 331 -23.35 -21.01 -2.65
CA GLY A 331 -24.75 -21.12 -2.24
C GLY A 331 -25.00 -21.09 -0.73
N LYS A 332 -23.99 -20.78 0.09
CA LYS A 332 -24.15 -20.49 1.53
C LYS A 332 -24.69 -19.08 1.73
N GLU A 333 -25.42 -18.88 2.82
CA GLU A 333 -25.76 -17.54 3.32
C GLU A 333 -24.56 -16.92 4.07
N ALA A 334 -24.57 -15.60 4.29
CA ALA A 334 -23.58 -14.94 5.13
C ALA A 334 -23.88 -15.22 6.62
N LEU A 335 -22.86 -15.59 7.40
CA LEU A 335 -22.99 -15.84 8.84
C LEU A 335 -23.37 -14.58 9.64
N LYS A 336 -23.09 -13.40 9.06
CA LYS A 336 -23.43 -12.07 9.57
C LYS A 336 -23.60 -11.11 8.40
N GLU A 337 -24.54 -10.18 8.49
CA GLU A 337 -24.56 -8.99 7.61
C GLU A 337 -23.34 -8.10 7.92
N ILE A 338 -22.57 -7.75 6.90
CA ILE A 338 -21.43 -6.83 7.01
C ILE A 338 -21.72 -5.58 6.18
N LYS A 339 -21.82 -4.44 6.87
CA LYS A 339 -21.96 -3.11 6.27
C LYS A 339 -20.59 -2.49 6.04
N ILE A 340 -20.47 -1.76 4.93
CA ILE A 340 -19.28 -1.04 4.50
C ILE A 340 -19.60 0.45 4.49
N ASN A 341 -18.76 1.24 5.16
CA ASN A 341 -18.91 2.69 5.28
C ASN A 341 -18.06 3.44 4.27
N TYR A 342 -18.54 4.61 3.86
CA TYR A 342 -17.77 5.63 3.14
C TYR A 342 -17.97 7.00 3.84
N PRO A 343 -16.90 7.71 4.24
CA PRO A 343 -15.52 7.20 4.37
C PRO A 343 -15.43 6.02 5.36
N SER A 344 -14.25 5.40 5.49
CA SER A 344 -14.03 4.38 6.53
C SER A 344 -14.36 4.93 7.93
N HIS A 345 -14.80 4.07 8.85
CA HIS A 345 -15.06 4.47 10.24
C HIS A 345 -13.80 5.06 10.91
N PHE A 346 -12.64 4.46 10.60
CA PHE A 346 -11.31 4.92 11.01
C PHE A 346 -11.04 6.38 10.62
N ASP A 347 -11.31 6.77 9.37
CA ASP A 347 -11.10 8.14 8.89
C ASP A 347 -12.15 9.12 9.44
N VAL A 348 -13.40 8.68 9.55
CA VAL A 348 -14.50 9.50 10.10
C VAL A 348 -14.23 9.95 11.53
N LYS A 349 -13.57 9.11 12.35
CA LYS A 349 -13.27 9.33 13.78
C LYS A 349 -12.50 10.63 14.03
N GLU A 350 -11.33 10.80 13.42
CA GLU A 350 -10.53 12.03 13.54
C GLU A 350 -10.93 13.08 12.49
N GLY A 351 -11.40 12.67 11.31
CA GLY A 351 -11.82 13.57 10.25
C GLY A 351 -13.00 14.46 10.64
N LYS A 352 -14.06 13.93 11.27
CA LYS A 352 -15.18 14.76 11.77
C LYS A 352 -14.72 15.79 12.82
N LYS A 353 -13.85 15.37 13.73
CA LYS A 353 -13.29 16.19 14.82
C LYS A 353 -12.44 17.34 14.25
N PHE A 354 -11.61 17.08 13.24
CA PHE A 354 -10.89 18.12 12.51
C PHE A 354 -11.85 19.10 11.82
N LEU A 355 -12.76 18.59 10.97
CA LEU A 355 -13.70 19.40 10.19
C LEU A 355 -14.56 20.31 11.10
N GLN A 356 -15.11 19.76 12.18
CA GLN A 356 -15.87 20.54 13.16
C GLN A 356 -15.01 21.64 13.81
N SER A 357 -13.77 21.32 14.21
CA SER A 357 -12.88 22.30 14.85
C SER A 357 -12.48 23.47 13.94
N GLU A 358 -12.55 23.30 12.63
CA GLU A 358 -12.36 24.39 11.66
C GLU A 358 -13.65 25.19 11.45
N LEU A 359 -14.82 24.56 11.43
CA LEU A 359 -16.12 25.26 11.43
C LEU A 359 -16.30 26.12 12.70
N ASP A 360 -15.91 25.60 13.86
CA ASP A 360 -15.94 26.30 15.15
C ASP A 360 -14.99 27.51 15.19
N ARG A 361 -14.08 27.64 14.21
CA ARG A 361 -13.16 28.76 13.99
C ARG A 361 -13.61 29.70 12.85
N GLU A 362 -14.82 29.51 12.34
CA GLU A 362 -15.35 30.18 11.14
C GLU A 362 -14.53 29.89 9.86
N PHE A 363 -13.68 28.85 9.86
CA PHE A 363 -12.84 28.47 8.73
C PHE A 363 -13.53 27.46 7.82
N ASP A 364 -14.43 27.96 6.97
CA ASP A 364 -14.93 27.23 5.80
C ASP A 364 -14.84 28.11 4.53
N PRO A 365 -13.64 28.32 3.96
CA PRO A 365 -13.42 29.31 2.90
C PRO A 365 -14.16 29.03 1.58
N ARG A 366 -14.84 27.89 1.45
CA ARG A 366 -15.55 27.44 0.23
C ARG A 366 -16.84 26.62 0.48
N GLY A 367 -17.22 26.35 1.73
CA GLY A 367 -18.25 25.35 2.05
C GLY A 367 -17.74 23.89 1.98
N GLU A 368 -16.42 23.68 1.78
CA GLU A 368 -15.81 22.36 1.63
C GLU A 368 -15.85 21.56 2.95
N ASN A 369 -15.81 22.21 4.11
CA ASN A 369 -15.88 21.54 5.41
C ASN A 369 -17.31 21.15 5.78
N SER A 370 -18.26 22.07 5.58
CA SER A 370 -19.69 21.85 5.78
C SER A 370 -20.24 20.77 4.84
N ALA A 371 -19.84 20.78 3.57
CA ALA A 371 -20.21 19.75 2.59
C ALA A 371 -19.67 18.37 2.98
N ALA A 372 -18.40 18.29 3.42
CA ALA A 372 -17.81 17.02 3.85
C ALA A 372 -18.57 16.41 5.04
N LEU A 373 -18.92 17.19 6.07
CA LEU A 373 -19.74 16.71 7.19
C LEU A 373 -21.14 16.27 6.74
N SER A 374 -21.77 17.00 5.83
CA SER A 374 -23.06 16.61 5.24
C SER A 374 -22.99 15.29 4.48
N THR A 375 -21.93 15.07 3.69
CA THR A 375 -21.68 13.81 2.99
C THR A 375 -21.49 12.65 3.97
N ILE A 376 -20.67 12.82 5.01
CA ILE A 376 -20.43 11.75 6.00
C ILE A 376 -21.74 11.38 6.72
N ASN A 377 -22.59 12.35 7.06
CA ASN A 377 -23.89 12.07 7.67
C ASN A 377 -24.85 11.38 6.69
N LYS A 378 -24.97 11.85 5.43
CA LYS A 378 -25.73 11.22 4.34
C LYS A 378 -25.44 9.71 4.21
N TYR A 379 -24.17 9.32 4.33
CA TYR A 379 -23.77 7.90 4.26
C TYR A 379 -23.99 7.13 5.57
N ILE A 380 -23.87 7.76 6.74
CA ILE A 380 -24.20 7.12 8.04
C ILE A 380 -25.72 6.86 8.13
N ASP A 381 -26.54 7.84 7.79
CA ASP A 381 -28.01 7.75 7.87
C ASP A 381 -28.58 6.72 6.89
N ALA A 382 -27.88 6.44 5.78
CA ALA A 382 -28.17 5.37 4.83
C ALA A 382 -27.64 3.98 5.23
N GLY A 383 -27.03 3.84 6.41
CA GLY A 383 -26.48 2.58 6.91
C GLY A 383 -25.20 2.12 6.19
N GLY A 384 -24.37 3.06 5.75
CA GLY A 384 -23.16 2.82 4.96
C GLY A 384 -23.39 2.95 3.46
N ILE A 385 -22.30 2.84 2.68
CA ILE A 385 -22.34 2.87 1.21
C ILE A 385 -22.88 1.56 0.62
N GLY A 386 -22.69 0.45 1.34
CA GLY A 386 -23.08 -0.86 0.84
C GLY A 386 -23.00 -1.98 1.88
N THR A 387 -23.41 -3.16 1.45
CA THR A 387 -23.47 -4.38 2.25
C THR A 387 -22.80 -5.52 1.49
N VAL A 388 -21.94 -6.31 2.14
CA VAL A 388 -21.20 -7.41 1.49
C VAL A 388 -22.18 -8.46 0.95
N MET A 389 -22.04 -8.80 -0.33
CA MET A 389 -22.76 -9.92 -0.95
C MET A 389 -21.96 -11.22 -0.85
N HIS A 390 -20.71 -11.18 -1.30
CA HIS A 390 -19.83 -12.33 -1.47
C HIS A 390 -18.39 -11.90 -1.24
N ALA A 391 -17.53 -12.78 -0.69
CA ALA A 391 -16.09 -12.54 -0.64
C ALA A 391 -15.28 -13.83 -0.65
N SER A 392 -14.07 -13.80 -1.21
CA SER A 392 -13.20 -14.96 -1.46
C SER A 392 -12.86 -15.77 -0.21
N GLY A 393 -12.62 -15.09 0.92
CA GLY A 393 -11.88 -15.66 2.04
C GLY A 393 -10.38 -15.65 1.75
N ASN A 394 -9.62 -16.50 2.43
CA ASN A 394 -8.22 -16.79 2.14
C ASN A 394 -8.13 -18.07 1.29
N ARG A 395 -8.82 -18.08 0.13
CA ARG A 395 -8.91 -19.25 -0.76
C ARG A 395 -8.03 -19.09 -1.99
N TYR A 396 -7.50 -20.20 -2.49
CA TYR A 396 -6.77 -20.22 -3.76
C TYR A 396 -7.68 -20.30 -4.98
N ASN A 397 -7.21 -19.74 -6.09
CA ASN A 397 -7.72 -20.04 -7.43
C ASN A 397 -7.22 -21.43 -7.91
N SER A 398 -7.45 -21.78 -9.18
CA SER A 398 -7.01 -23.07 -9.76
C SER A 398 -5.51 -23.17 -10.05
N GLU A 399 -4.77 -22.06 -9.96
CA GLU A 399 -3.36 -21.95 -10.36
C GLU A 399 -2.42 -21.82 -9.15
N GLY A 400 -2.97 -21.54 -7.97
CA GLY A 400 -2.23 -21.44 -6.70
C GLY A 400 -2.00 -20.01 -6.22
N SER A 401 -2.53 -18.99 -6.91
CA SER A 401 -2.56 -17.62 -6.40
C SER A 401 -3.65 -17.45 -5.34
N ARG A 402 -3.47 -16.49 -4.43
CA ARG A 402 -4.44 -16.16 -3.39
C ARG A 402 -5.55 -15.25 -3.93
N MET A 403 -6.82 -15.61 -3.72
CA MET A 403 -7.95 -14.72 -4.03
C MET A 403 -8.26 -13.82 -2.83
N ASP A 404 -8.14 -12.50 -2.98
CA ASP A 404 -8.51 -11.52 -1.96
C ASP A 404 -9.51 -10.48 -2.52
N TRP A 405 -10.77 -10.90 -2.70
CA TRP A 405 -11.83 -10.06 -3.29
C TRP A 405 -13.13 -10.10 -2.49
N ALA A 406 -13.90 -9.00 -2.57
CA ALA A 406 -15.24 -8.85 -2.01
C ALA A 406 -16.15 -8.05 -2.95
N ILE A 407 -17.36 -8.56 -3.19
CA ILE A 407 -18.44 -7.88 -3.90
C ILE A 407 -19.36 -7.24 -2.85
N VAL A 408 -19.50 -5.92 -2.91
CA VAL A 408 -20.35 -5.14 -2.01
C VAL A 408 -21.53 -4.56 -2.80
N ARG A 409 -22.76 -4.91 -2.41
CA ARG A 409 -23.99 -4.32 -2.97
C ARG A 409 -24.10 -2.88 -2.50
N VAL A 410 -24.45 -1.95 -3.39
CA VAL A 410 -24.73 -0.56 -3.00
C VAL A 410 -26.09 -0.47 -2.31
N ASN A 411 -26.17 0.24 -1.18
CA ASN A 411 -27.40 0.39 -0.41
C ASN A 411 -28.39 1.32 -1.13
N ASP A 412 -27.96 2.51 -1.53
CA ASP A 412 -28.74 3.47 -2.35
C ASP A 412 -28.24 3.47 -3.81
N PRO A 413 -29.10 3.20 -4.82
CA PRO A 413 -28.74 3.30 -6.24
C PRO A 413 -28.12 4.63 -6.69
N GLY A 414 -28.32 5.73 -5.95
CA GLY A 414 -27.71 7.04 -6.17
C GLY A 414 -26.25 7.17 -5.71
N PHE A 415 -25.75 6.28 -4.85
CA PHE A 415 -24.33 6.27 -4.43
C PHE A 415 -23.39 5.63 -5.45
N PHE A 416 -23.93 5.07 -6.54
CA PHE A 416 -23.16 4.34 -7.55
C PHE A 416 -22.35 5.31 -8.43
N GLY A 417 -21.03 5.29 -8.23
CA GLY A 417 -20.09 6.15 -8.96
C GLY A 417 -19.72 5.66 -10.37
N GLU A 418 -18.73 6.33 -10.95
CA GLU A 418 -18.11 5.98 -12.23
C GLU A 418 -16.68 5.47 -12.01
N ASN A 419 -16.17 4.65 -12.93
CA ASN A 419 -14.78 4.19 -12.87
C ASN A 419 -13.86 5.18 -13.58
N CYS A 420 -13.13 6.01 -12.83
CA CYS A 420 -12.21 7.01 -13.37
C CYS A 420 -10.75 6.49 -13.36
N PRO A 421 -10.02 6.57 -14.48
CA PRO A 421 -8.63 6.13 -14.55
C PRO A 421 -7.67 7.00 -13.70
N PRO A 422 -6.50 6.48 -13.25
CA PRO A 422 -5.57 7.20 -12.37
C PRO A 422 -4.88 8.41 -13.04
N VAL A 423 -4.95 9.59 -12.41
CA VAL A 423 -4.42 10.85 -12.97
C VAL A 423 -2.91 10.98 -12.73
N VAL A 424 -2.14 10.18 -13.46
CA VAL A 424 -0.67 10.12 -13.36
C VAL A 424 0.02 11.39 -13.89
N THR A 425 1.13 11.72 -13.24
CA THR A 425 2.01 12.82 -13.58
C THR A 425 3.00 12.45 -14.68
N ARG A 426 3.57 13.46 -15.36
CA ARG A 426 4.62 13.26 -16.37
C ARG A 426 5.86 12.52 -15.84
N ARG A 427 6.11 12.52 -14.53
CA ARG A 427 7.21 11.78 -13.88
C ARG A 427 6.98 10.27 -13.91
N GLN A 428 5.75 9.84 -13.64
CA GLN A 428 5.31 8.43 -13.59
C GLN A 428 5.29 7.76 -14.99
N LEU A 429 5.33 8.55 -16.07
CA LEU A 429 5.16 8.06 -17.43
C LEU A 429 6.43 7.71 -18.19
N TYR A 430 7.62 8.19 -17.83
CA TYR A 430 8.90 7.77 -18.47
C TYR A 430 8.90 7.70 -20.03
N ASN A 431 8.25 8.67 -20.68
CA ASN A 431 8.01 8.80 -22.16
C ASN A 431 6.84 7.98 -22.75
N LEU A 432 6.09 7.25 -21.94
CA LEU A 432 4.83 6.61 -22.33
C LEU A 432 3.75 7.67 -22.62
N HIS A 433 2.85 7.35 -23.55
CA HIS A 433 1.79 8.25 -23.97
C HIS A 433 0.49 7.88 -23.25
N TYR A 434 0.24 8.57 -22.14
CA TYR A 434 -0.98 8.44 -21.34
C TYR A 434 -1.54 9.83 -21.08
N HIS A 435 -2.83 10.00 -21.36
CA HIS A 435 -3.58 11.23 -21.15
C HIS A 435 -5.02 10.85 -20.83
N ILE A 436 -5.65 11.51 -19.86
CA ILE A 436 -7.04 11.28 -19.48
C ILE A 436 -7.85 12.49 -19.90
N ASP A 437 -8.90 12.25 -20.69
CA ASP A 437 -9.85 13.29 -21.09
C ASP A 437 -10.84 13.58 -19.95
N ALA A 438 -11.38 14.80 -19.89
CA ALA A 438 -12.35 15.18 -18.87
C ALA A 438 -13.65 14.35 -18.98
N GLY A 439 -14.00 13.61 -17.92
CA GLY A 439 -15.14 12.68 -17.92
C GLY A 439 -14.86 11.34 -18.61
N GLU A 440 -13.60 10.99 -18.87
CA GLU A 440 -13.23 9.67 -19.35
C GLU A 440 -13.36 8.61 -18.25
N THR A 441 -13.87 7.43 -18.62
CA THR A 441 -14.16 6.33 -17.71
C THR A 441 -13.65 5.00 -18.23
N VAL A 442 -13.16 4.16 -17.32
CA VAL A 442 -12.75 2.76 -17.56
C VAL A 442 -14.00 1.96 -17.90
N LYS A 443 -14.10 1.53 -19.16
CA LYS A 443 -15.27 0.83 -19.73
C LYS A 443 -15.00 -0.64 -20.04
N ARG A 444 -13.79 -1.12 -19.80
CA ARG A 444 -13.35 -2.47 -20.13
C ARG A 444 -12.43 -3.01 -19.04
N MET A 445 -12.67 -4.27 -18.72
CA MET A 445 -11.67 -5.19 -18.21
C MET A 445 -10.73 -5.54 -19.38
N GLY A 446 -9.43 -5.63 -19.09
CA GLY A 446 -8.39 -6.08 -19.98
C GLY A 446 -7.60 -7.21 -19.33
N GLU A 447 -6.95 -8.01 -20.17
CA GLU A 447 -6.05 -9.09 -19.73
C GLU A 447 -4.92 -8.50 -18.87
N PHE A 448 -4.54 -9.21 -17.81
CA PHE A 448 -3.35 -8.87 -17.04
C PHE A 448 -2.10 -9.23 -17.85
N VAL A 449 -1.33 -8.21 -18.25
CA VAL A 449 -0.17 -8.37 -19.14
C VAL A 449 1.11 -8.13 -18.34
N LEU A 450 1.94 -9.18 -18.21
CA LEU A 450 3.29 -9.07 -17.66
C LEU A 450 4.10 -8.03 -18.44
N GLU A 451 5.04 -7.34 -17.79
CA GLU A 451 5.84 -6.24 -18.36
C GLU A 451 5.07 -4.97 -18.80
N SER A 452 3.75 -4.95 -18.62
CA SER A 452 2.97 -3.73 -18.84
C SER A 452 3.27 -2.68 -17.77
N TRP A 453 3.19 -1.41 -18.18
CA TRP A 453 3.05 -0.31 -17.23
C TRP A 453 1.64 -0.33 -16.66
N VAL A 454 1.55 -0.14 -15.35
CA VAL A 454 0.30 -0.09 -14.60
C VAL A 454 0.29 1.09 -13.63
N ALA A 455 -0.88 1.66 -13.39
CA ALA A 455 -1.09 2.67 -12.37
C ALA A 455 -2.33 2.40 -11.55
N LYS A 456 -2.38 2.93 -10.33
CA LYS A 456 -3.58 3.00 -9.50
C LYS A 456 -3.72 4.37 -8.87
N ASN A 457 -4.93 4.71 -8.45
CA ASN A 457 -5.10 5.58 -7.30
C ASN A 457 -5.17 4.68 -6.04
N GLY A 458 -4.89 5.21 -4.86
CA GLY A 458 -5.06 4.53 -3.58
C GLY A 458 -5.40 5.53 -2.48
N ARG A 459 -6.10 5.08 -1.43
CA ARG A 459 -6.46 5.91 -0.27
C ARG A 459 -5.23 6.57 0.36
N THR A 460 -4.13 5.82 0.47
CA THR A 460 -2.95 6.14 1.26
C THR A 460 -1.82 6.72 0.40
N THR A 461 -1.49 6.11 -0.75
CA THR A 461 -0.44 6.64 -1.65
C THR A 461 -0.93 7.73 -2.61
N LEU A 462 -2.24 7.92 -2.76
CA LEU A 462 -2.84 8.61 -3.90
C LEU A 462 -2.45 7.90 -5.22
N THR A 463 -2.11 8.65 -6.27
CA THR A 463 -1.77 8.05 -7.57
C THR A 463 -0.34 7.50 -7.58
N THR A 464 -0.17 6.20 -7.86
CA THR A 464 1.13 5.52 -8.05
C THR A 464 1.20 4.77 -9.37
N SER A 465 2.41 4.46 -9.84
CA SER A 465 2.67 3.70 -11.07
C SER A 465 3.86 2.76 -10.96
N GLY A 466 3.78 1.60 -11.61
CA GLY A 466 4.86 0.62 -11.69
C GLY A 466 4.87 -0.12 -13.03
N GLU A 467 5.73 -1.11 -13.14
CA GLU A 467 5.71 -2.11 -14.21
C GLU A 467 5.52 -3.50 -13.60
N VAL A 468 4.70 -4.34 -14.21
CA VAL A 468 4.51 -5.75 -13.81
C VAL A 468 5.75 -6.56 -14.21
N ASP A 469 6.29 -7.39 -13.33
CA ASP A 469 7.45 -8.23 -13.67
C ASP A 469 7.08 -9.38 -14.61
N SER A 470 8.05 -9.88 -15.38
CA SER A 470 7.90 -11.11 -16.17
C SER A 470 8.05 -12.38 -15.33
N LEU A 471 8.50 -12.25 -14.07
CA LEU A 471 8.69 -13.38 -13.15
C LEU A 471 7.78 -13.26 -11.91
N TRP A 472 6.99 -14.30 -11.69
CA TRP A 472 6.16 -14.47 -10.50
C TRP A 472 7.03 -14.66 -9.25
N GLY A 473 6.68 -13.96 -8.18
CA GLY A 473 7.20 -14.20 -6.85
C GLY A 473 6.57 -15.43 -6.21
N VAL A 474 7.15 -15.91 -5.11
CA VAL A 474 6.54 -16.90 -4.22
C VAL A 474 6.50 -16.33 -2.81
N VAL A 475 5.38 -16.49 -2.11
CA VAL A 475 5.08 -15.83 -0.83
C VAL A 475 4.68 -16.86 0.22
N ASP A 476 5.23 -16.78 1.42
CA ASP A 476 4.76 -17.51 2.62
C ASP A 476 3.93 -16.54 3.46
N TRP A 477 2.65 -16.84 3.69
CA TRP A 477 1.75 -15.97 4.46
C TRP A 477 1.76 -16.28 5.96
N HIS A 478 2.69 -17.13 6.43
CA HIS A 478 2.94 -17.53 7.83
C HIS A 478 1.73 -18.12 8.57
N ASN A 479 0.73 -18.57 7.82
CA ASN A 479 -0.50 -19.21 8.30
C ASN A 479 -0.72 -20.60 7.66
N GLY A 480 0.34 -21.18 7.09
CA GLY A 480 0.29 -22.43 6.32
C GLY A 480 -0.09 -22.26 4.85
N MET A 481 -0.28 -21.02 4.37
CA MET A 481 -0.50 -20.73 2.95
C MET A 481 0.79 -20.28 2.25
N GLU A 482 0.93 -20.72 1.01
CA GLU A 482 1.96 -20.29 0.07
C GLU A 482 1.29 -20.03 -1.29
N SER A 483 1.64 -18.93 -1.95
CA SER A 483 1.10 -18.61 -3.28
C SER A 483 2.14 -18.04 -4.25
N HIS A 484 1.79 -18.10 -5.53
CA HIS A 484 2.51 -17.46 -6.63
C HIS A 484 1.87 -16.10 -6.92
N GLU A 485 2.62 -15.02 -6.75
CA GLU A 485 2.09 -13.65 -6.83
C GLU A 485 2.80 -12.78 -7.88
N ALA A 486 2.02 -11.93 -8.54
CA ALA A 486 2.52 -10.99 -9.55
C ALA A 486 3.19 -9.78 -8.89
N VAL A 487 4.43 -9.48 -9.30
CA VAL A 487 5.25 -8.44 -8.67
C VAL A 487 5.18 -7.14 -9.47
N ILE A 488 4.85 -6.02 -8.83
CA ILE A 488 4.85 -4.69 -9.48
C ILE A 488 6.03 -3.85 -8.96
N ALA A 489 7.03 -3.61 -9.81
CA ALA A 489 8.14 -2.72 -9.45
C ALA A 489 7.74 -1.26 -9.66
N SER A 490 7.67 -0.49 -8.58
CA SER A 490 7.33 0.94 -8.63
C SER A 490 8.32 1.75 -9.46
N LEU A 491 7.79 2.60 -10.33
CA LEU A 491 8.55 3.57 -11.11
C LEU A 491 8.87 4.84 -10.30
N GLU A 492 8.26 5.01 -9.14
CA GLU A 492 8.41 6.23 -8.32
C GLU A 492 9.59 6.15 -7.34
N GLY A 493 10.12 7.33 -7.03
CA GLY A 493 11.29 7.48 -6.17
C GLY A 493 12.61 7.06 -6.82
N GLY A 494 13.60 7.98 -6.78
CA GLY A 494 15.02 7.61 -6.93
C GLY A 494 15.54 6.94 -5.65
N GLY A 495 14.82 5.92 -5.18
CA GLY A 495 14.97 5.32 -3.84
C GLY A 495 13.81 4.39 -3.47
N GLY A 496 12.99 3.97 -4.45
CA GLY A 496 11.84 3.10 -4.27
C GLY A 496 10.76 3.73 -3.39
N GLU A 497 9.73 4.31 -3.98
CA GLU A 497 8.48 4.59 -3.28
C GLU A 497 7.48 3.46 -3.58
N ALA A 498 6.68 3.04 -2.59
CA ALA A 498 5.76 1.91 -2.71
C ALA A 498 4.88 1.93 -3.97
N PHE A 499 4.51 0.77 -4.52
CA PHE A 499 3.39 0.74 -5.46
C PHE A 499 2.04 0.86 -4.73
N ALA A 500 1.87 0.16 -3.59
CA ALA A 500 0.76 0.31 -2.67
C ALA A 500 1.26 0.47 -1.23
N LEU A 501 0.42 1.05 -0.37
CA LEU A 501 0.59 1.09 1.08
C LEU A 501 -0.70 0.63 1.75
N GLY A 502 -0.60 0.03 2.95
CA GLY A 502 -1.74 -0.24 3.82
C GLY A 502 -2.85 0.83 3.74
N GLY A 503 -4.07 0.40 3.42
CA GLY A 503 -5.21 1.25 3.10
C GLY A 503 -5.47 1.48 1.60
N ASP A 504 -4.49 1.26 0.72
CA ASP A 504 -4.67 1.22 -0.74
C ASP A 504 -5.30 -0.08 -1.25
N LEU A 505 -5.33 -1.12 -0.42
CA LEU A 505 -5.75 -2.46 -0.84
C LEU A 505 -7.23 -2.44 -1.29
N GLY A 506 -7.52 -3.18 -2.36
CA GLY A 506 -8.80 -3.12 -3.08
C GLY A 506 -8.88 -2.03 -4.15
N SER A 507 -7.84 -1.22 -4.40
CA SER A 507 -7.84 -0.18 -5.44
C SER A 507 -7.93 -0.72 -6.87
N MET A 508 -8.56 0.04 -7.78
CA MET A 508 -8.49 -0.22 -9.21
C MET A 508 -7.07 0.01 -9.78
N ILE A 509 -6.52 -1.01 -10.43
CA ILE A 509 -5.29 -0.93 -11.23
C ILE A 509 -5.67 -0.81 -12.72
N CYS A 510 -5.02 0.10 -13.45
CA CYS A 510 -5.25 0.33 -14.88
C CYS A 510 -3.97 0.18 -15.71
N ASP A 511 -4.12 -0.32 -16.94
CA ASP A 511 -3.07 -0.37 -17.95
C ASP A 511 -2.91 0.98 -18.69
N LEU A 512 -1.96 1.04 -19.63
CA LEU A 512 -1.77 2.21 -20.52
C LEU A 512 -2.98 2.53 -21.41
N ASN A 513 -3.84 1.55 -21.69
CA ASN A 513 -5.03 1.72 -22.52
C ASN A 513 -6.25 2.17 -21.71
N LYS A 514 -6.12 2.31 -20.38
CA LYS A 514 -7.19 2.61 -19.41
C LYS A 514 -8.25 1.50 -19.34
N ASN A 515 -7.86 0.26 -19.64
CA ASN A 515 -8.57 -0.90 -19.15
C ASN A 515 -8.29 -1.05 -17.64
N TRP A 516 -9.24 -1.61 -16.89
CA TRP A 516 -8.90 -2.26 -15.62
C TRP A 516 -8.19 -3.58 -15.95
N ALA A 517 -6.98 -3.79 -15.42
CA ALA A 517 -6.31 -5.08 -15.50
C ALA A 517 -6.86 -6.01 -14.41
N GLU A 518 -7.61 -7.05 -14.80
CA GLU A 518 -8.08 -8.08 -13.87
C GLU A 518 -7.09 -9.24 -13.83
N GLU A 519 -6.49 -9.46 -12.66
CA GLU A 519 -6.14 -10.78 -12.12
C GLU A 519 -5.97 -10.66 -10.59
N ASP A 520 -5.69 -11.76 -9.89
CA ASP A 520 -5.42 -11.82 -8.45
C ASP A 520 -4.10 -11.08 -8.10
N VAL A 521 -4.10 -9.75 -8.09
CA VAL A 521 -2.96 -8.92 -7.66
C VAL A 521 -3.08 -8.61 -6.17
N ASP A 522 -2.71 -9.58 -5.33
CA ASP A 522 -2.24 -9.29 -3.98
C ASP A 522 -0.94 -8.48 -4.12
N VAL A 523 -1.01 -7.16 -3.94
CA VAL A 523 0.18 -6.30 -4.08
C VAL A 523 1.18 -6.67 -3.00
N LEU A 524 2.30 -7.27 -3.42
CA LEU A 524 3.46 -7.52 -2.58
C LEU A 524 4.08 -6.20 -2.09
N GLU A 525 3.55 -5.67 -0.98
CA GLU A 525 4.11 -4.53 -0.27
C GLU A 525 5.48 -4.89 0.31
N SER A 526 6.52 -4.45 -0.38
CA SER A 526 7.88 -4.39 0.14
C SER A 526 8.21 -3.02 0.74
N ASP A 527 7.19 -2.21 1.08
CA ASP A 527 7.27 -0.77 1.40
C ASP A 527 6.14 -0.32 2.35
N VAL A 528 6.45 0.46 3.41
CA VAL A 528 5.43 1.19 4.21
C VAL A 528 5.92 2.60 4.65
N ARG A 529 5.00 3.57 4.88
CA ARG A 529 5.22 5.00 5.23
C ARG A 529 4.15 5.58 6.19
N GLY A 530 4.55 6.36 7.22
CA GLY A 530 3.62 7.11 8.07
C GLY A 530 4.23 8.28 8.88
N GLU A 531 3.36 9.21 9.30
CA GLU A 531 3.71 10.37 10.15
C GLU A 531 3.06 10.26 11.55
N GLY A 532 3.75 10.78 12.57
CA GLY A 532 3.53 10.38 13.96
C GLY A 532 2.39 11.09 14.70
N VAL A 533 1.63 10.29 15.46
CA VAL A 533 0.71 10.75 16.53
C VAL A 533 1.44 10.68 17.88
N GLN A 534 1.12 11.60 18.80
CA GLN A 534 1.73 11.64 20.14
C GLN A 534 1.15 10.53 21.03
N SER A 535 2.02 9.72 21.65
CA SER A 535 1.63 8.71 22.64
C SER A 535 1.67 9.25 24.08
N GLU A 536 0.71 8.83 24.89
CA GLU A 536 0.71 9.08 26.34
C GLU A 536 1.64 8.11 27.09
N ASP A 537 1.96 8.45 28.34
CA ASP A 537 3.03 7.84 29.15
C ASP A 537 2.67 6.43 29.69
N PRO A 538 3.35 5.34 29.26
CA PRO A 538 3.07 3.97 29.69
C PRO A 538 3.69 3.62 31.07
N GLY A 539 3.78 4.57 31.98
CA GLY A 539 4.57 4.50 33.21
C GLY A 539 4.01 3.70 34.39
N LYS A 540 3.09 2.71 34.22
CA LYS A 540 2.46 2.06 35.39
C LYS A 540 1.85 0.65 35.32
N VAL A 541 2.23 -0.24 34.37
CA VAL A 541 1.73 -1.63 34.35
C VAL A 541 2.84 -2.67 34.13
N LEU A 542 3.68 -2.90 35.15
CA LEU A 542 4.61 -4.06 35.20
C LEU A 542 5.17 -4.26 36.64
N ALA A 543 4.33 -4.74 37.56
CA ALA A 543 4.74 -4.94 38.96
C ALA A 543 3.96 -6.05 39.72
N GLU A 544 3.34 -7.02 39.02
CA GLU A 544 2.59 -8.09 39.69
C GLU A 544 2.40 -9.33 38.78
N LYS A 545 3.45 -10.16 38.59
CA LYS A 545 3.38 -11.58 38.12
C LYS A 545 4.72 -12.35 38.09
N GLU A 546 5.63 -12.13 39.05
CA GLU A 546 6.83 -12.96 39.24
C GLU A 546 6.84 -13.69 40.60
N SER A 547 5.87 -14.57 40.80
CA SER A 547 5.87 -15.56 41.88
C SER A 547 4.97 -16.74 41.50
N GLU A 548 5.37 -17.96 41.87
CA GLU A 548 4.74 -19.24 41.50
C GLU A 548 4.90 -19.63 40.00
N GLY A 549 5.58 -20.73 39.64
CA GLY A 549 6.37 -21.63 40.47
C GLY A 549 7.15 -22.68 39.66
N ARG A 550 8.37 -23.01 40.09
CA ARG A 550 9.16 -24.16 39.58
C ARG A 550 9.12 -25.32 40.58
N LYS A 551 8.62 -26.51 40.20
CA LYS A 551 8.98 -27.84 40.74
C LYS A 551 8.30 -28.98 39.96
N SER A 552 8.79 -30.21 40.16
CA SER A 552 8.52 -31.46 39.40
C SER A 552 8.85 -31.32 37.90
N GLU A 553 9.87 -31.97 37.31
CA GLU A 553 10.42 -33.34 37.48
C GLU A 553 9.34 -34.40 37.19
N ILE A 554 9.36 -34.99 35.99
CA ILE A 554 10.05 -36.25 35.63
C ILE A 554 9.38 -37.47 36.30
N GLU A 555 8.40 -38.05 35.60
CA GLU A 555 8.24 -39.50 35.34
C GLU A 555 6.93 -39.75 34.59
N GLU A 556 7.01 -40.14 33.31
CA GLU A 556 6.30 -41.30 32.73
C GLU A 556 6.66 -41.44 31.24
N SER A 557 7.10 -42.63 30.86
CA SER A 557 7.40 -43.05 29.48
C SER A 557 6.57 -44.27 29.12
N GLU A 558 6.43 -44.54 27.83
CA GLU A 558 5.80 -45.75 27.26
C GLU A 558 4.27 -45.89 27.46
N MET A 559 3.50 -45.57 26.40
CA MET A 559 2.75 -46.57 25.62
C MET A 559 1.73 -45.93 24.66
N ARG A 560 1.99 -46.03 23.35
CA ARG A 560 1.15 -46.75 22.37
C ARG A 560 1.55 -46.46 20.92
N ASP A 561 2.13 -47.46 20.27
CA ASP A 561 1.88 -47.67 18.85
C ASP A 561 0.40 -48.00 18.64
N SER A 562 -0.27 -47.40 17.64
CA SER A 562 -1.19 -48.15 16.77
C SER A 562 -1.65 -47.33 15.56
N LYS A 563 -1.40 -47.89 14.37
CA LYS A 563 -2.16 -47.71 13.12
C LYS A 563 -2.32 -46.28 12.58
N GLU A 564 -1.48 -45.95 11.61
CA GLU A 564 -2.01 -45.34 10.38
C GLU A 564 -2.85 -46.39 9.62
N GLU A 565 -3.95 -45.97 9.00
CA GLU A 565 -4.82 -46.83 8.18
C GLU A 565 -4.99 -46.17 6.80
N GLU A 566 -4.56 -46.86 5.74
CA GLU A 566 -4.52 -46.31 4.36
C GLU A 566 -5.93 -45.93 3.85
N LEU A 567 -6.29 -44.65 3.96
CA LEU A 567 -7.55 -44.13 3.42
C LEU A 567 -7.42 -43.90 1.90
N LYS A 568 -7.54 -44.99 1.14
CA LYS A 568 -7.56 -44.98 -0.33
C LYS A 568 -8.77 -44.23 -0.85
N VAL A 569 -8.55 -42.97 -1.22
CA VAL A 569 -9.49 -42.18 -2.03
C VAL A 569 -9.71 -42.91 -3.35
N GLN A 570 -10.97 -43.13 -3.73
CA GLN A 570 -11.33 -43.71 -5.02
C GLN A 570 -11.54 -42.60 -6.04
N ASP A 571 -10.83 -42.65 -7.16
CA ASP A 571 -11.08 -41.76 -8.29
C ASP A 571 -12.49 -42.00 -8.86
N LEU A 572 -13.31 -40.94 -8.88
CA LEU A 572 -14.57 -40.91 -9.63
C LEU A 572 -14.40 -40.02 -10.87
N PRO A 573 -14.75 -40.48 -12.07
CA PRO A 573 -14.45 -39.75 -13.31
C PRO A 573 -15.39 -38.55 -13.49
N ILE A 574 -14.83 -37.35 -13.44
CA ILE A 574 -15.50 -36.12 -13.90
C ILE A 574 -15.47 -36.11 -15.44
N GLY A 575 -16.64 -35.91 -16.06
CA GLY A 575 -16.80 -36.05 -17.51
C GLY A 575 -16.26 -34.87 -18.34
N GLU A 576 -15.72 -35.17 -19.53
CA GLU A 576 -15.27 -34.17 -20.50
C GLU A 576 -16.44 -33.26 -20.96
N LEU A 577 -16.39 -31.96 -20.62
CA LEU A 577 -17.27 -30.95 -21.23
C LEU A 577 -16.58 -30.29 -22.43
N LYS A 578 -16.79 -30.87 -23.61
CA LYS A 578 -16.26 -30.37 -24.88
C LYS A 578 -16.98 -29.10 -25.33
N ILE A 579 -16.38 -27.94 -25.04
CA ILE A 579 -16.77 -26.67 -25.63
C ILE A 579 -16.59 -26.77 -27.15
N LYS A 580 -17.70 -26.61 -27.89
CA LYS A 580 -17.69 -26.41 -29.34
C LYS A 580 -17.81 -24.93 -29.63
N GLU A 581 -16.75 -24.33 -30.16
CA GLU A 581 -16.89 -23.06 -30.86
C GLU A 581 -17.83 -23.22 -32.07
N SER A 582 -18.79 -22.31 -32.21
CA SER A 582 -19.70 -22.26 -33.36
C SER A 582 -19.71 -20.87 -33.98
N THR A 583 -18.72 -20.61 -34.85
CA THR A 583 -18.67 -19.39 -35.65
C THR A 583 -19.87 -19.32 -36.61
N ALA A 584 -20.86 -18.50 -36.29
CA ALA A 584 -22.00 -18.21 -37.16
C ALA A 584 -21.66 -17.07 -38.14
N LYS A 585 -21.44 -17.41 -39.41
CA LYS A 585 -21.40 -16.42 -40.50
C LYS A 585 -22.80 -16.09 -41.01
N GLU A 586 -22.97 -14.87 -41.50
CA GLU A 586 -24.18 -14.41 -42.16
C GLU A 586 -24.48 -15.21 -43.45
N ALA A 587 -25.76 -15.50 -43.67
CA ALA A 587 -26.30 -15.78 -45.00
C ALA A 587 -27.80 -15.44 -45.04
N ARG A 588 -28.22 -14.64 -46.04
CA ARG A 588 -29.63 -14.36 -46.32
C ARG A 588 -30.26 -15.52 -47.11
N THR A 589 -31.50 -15.88 -46.79
CA THR A 589 -32.49 -16.27 -47.80
C THR A 589 -33.90 -15.88 -47.34
N GLU A 590 -34.71 -15.32 -48.23
CA GLU A 590 -36.13 -15.04 -48.02
C GLU A 590 -36.98 -16.28 -48.34
N LYS A 591 -38.13 -16.45 -47.67
CA LYS A 591 -39.39 -16.89 -48.33
C LYS A 591 -40.64 -16.71 -47.45
N GLU A 592 -41.74 -16.40 -48.13
CA GLU A 592 -43.10 -16.26 -47.58
C GLU A 592 -43.80 -17.62 -47.34
N ILE A 593 -45.10 -17.52 -46.98
CA ILE A 593 -46.17 -18.54 -46.88
C ILE A 593 -46.47 -18.98 -45.44
N VAL A 594 -47.72 -19.06 -44.93
CA VAL A 594 -49.00 -18.29 -45.10
C VAL A 594 -50.05 -18.98 -44.18
N GLU A 595 -50.79 -18.21 -43.35
CA GLU A 595 -52.03 -18.60 -42.62
C GLU A 595 -51.94 -19.81 -41.63
N LYS A 596 -52.81 -20.04 -40.62
CA LYS A 596 -53.87 -19.27 -39.91
C LYS A 596 -54.05 -19.85 -38.47
N PRO A 597 -54.88 -19.26 -37.57
CA PRO A 597 -54.82 -19.51 -36.12
C PRO A 597 -55.81 -20.55 -35.57
N THR A 598 -55.69 -20.87 -34.28
CA THR A 598 -56.77 -21.41 -33.44
C THR A 598 -56.88 -20.64 -32.13
N LEU A 599 -58.12 -20.34 -31.70
CA LEU A 599 -58.45 -19.87 -30.36
C LEU A 599 -58.83 -21.06 -29.48
N SER A 600 -58.55 -21.00 -28.18
CA SER A 600 -59.47 -21.54 -27.16
C SER A 600 -59.23 -20.91 -25.77
N THR A 601 -60.34 -20.57 -25.11
CA THR A 601 -60.50 -20.18 -23.69
C THR A 601 -61.97 -20.46 -23.32
N PRO A 602 -62.41 -20.34 -22.05
CA PRO A 602 -61.93 -21.03 -20.85
C PRO A 602 -63.06 -21.90 -20.23
N PRO A 603 -62.82 -22.52 -19.06
CA PRO A 603 -63.67 -22.23 -17.87
C PRO A 603 -62.80 -22.08 -16.59
N SER A 604 -63.12 -21.41 -15.47
CA SER A 604 -64.27 -20.70 -14.86
C SER A 604 -64.68 -21.29 -13.50
N ASP A 605 -64.58 -20.45 -12.45
CA ASP A 605 -65.38 -20.40 -11.21
C ASP A 605 -65.38 -21.53 -10.16
N SER A 606 -64.80 -21.23 -8.98
CA SER A 606 -65.45 -21.22 -7.65
C SER A 606 -64.48 -20.60 -6.61
N LYS A 607 -64.79 -19.68 -5.67
CA LYS A 607 -65.97 -19.25 -4.87
C LYS A 607 -66.19 -19.92 -3.49
N ALA A 608 -65.49 -19.40 -2.47
CA ALA A 608 -65.96 -19.10 -1.09
C ALA A 608 -64.96 -18.09 -0.45
N GLN A 609 -65.25 -17.06 0.37
CA GLN A 609 -66.18 -16.84 1.50
C GLN A 609 -65.72 -17.51 2.83
N ASP A 610 -65.74 -16.88 4.01
CA ASP A 610 -66.00 -15.48 4.45
C ASP A 610 -65.63 -15.27 5.96
N ILE A 611 -65.78 -14.05 6.53
CA ILE A 611 -65.90 -13.71 7.98
C ILE A 611 -64.60 -13.89 8.85
N SER A 612 -64.20 -13.12 9.88
CA SER A 612 -64.68 -11.93 10.66
C SER A 612 -63.44 -11.07 11.05
N GLU A 613 -63.42 -9.76 11.31
CA GLU A 613 -64.25 -8.80 12.09
C GLU A 613 -63.87 -8.68 13.60
N ARG A 614 -63.72 -7.41 14.08
CA ARG A 614 -63.64 -6.91 15.50
C ARG A 614 -62.26 -6.83 16.19
N SER A 615 -61.98 -5.88 17.10
CA SER A 615 -62.57 -4.54 17.39
C SER A 615 -61.80 -3.80 18.51
N ARG A 616 -62.02 -2.47 18.65
CA ARG A 616 -61.68 -1.55 19.76
C ARG A 616 -60.29 -0.92 19.76
N ASP A 617 -60.07 0.39 19.95
CA ASP A 617 -60.78 1.55 20.58
C ASP A 617 -60.32 1.90 22.00
N SER A 618 -59.48 2.94 22.12
CA SER A 618 -59.64 4.10 23.06
C SER A 618 -58.45 5.06 22.84
N ASN A 619 -58.62 6.33 22.47
CA ASN A 619 -59.24 7.50 23.14
C ASN A 619 -58.46 8.07 24.35
N ARG A 620 -57.71 9.15 24.08
CA ARG A 620 -57.74 10.49 24.72
C ARG A 620 -56.76 11.41 23.94
N GLN A 621 -57.08 12.65 23.57
CA GLN A 621 -57.55 13.82 24.33
C GLN A 621 -56.52 14.34 25.35
N ASP A 622 -56.25 15.64 25.52
CA ASP A 622 -56.38 16.85 24.65
C ASP A 622 -55.09 17.69 25.01
N ASP A 623 -54.86 19.00 24.83
CA ASP A 623 -55.60 20.18 24.33
C ASP A 623 -54.55 21.31 24.01
N ASP A 624 -55.00 22.50 23.60
CA ASP A 624 -54.25 23.80 23.58
C ASP A 624 -52.98 23.98 22.70
N GLU A 625 -52.55 25.20 22.32
CA GLU A 625 -53.24 26.38 21.75
C GLU A 625 -52.19 27.39 21.22
N SER A 626 -52.51 28.17 20.19
CA SER A 626 -51.78 29.37 19.69
C SER A 626 -50.39 29.16 19.02
N SER A 627 -49.89 30.06 18.17
CA SER A 627 -50.41 31.38 17.74
C SER A 627 -50.26 31.62 16.23
N GLU A 628 -51.19 32.38 15.65
CA GLU A 628 -51.12 32.88 14.27
C GLU A 628 -50.15 34.07 14.16
N GLU A 629 -49.34 34.14 13.09
CA GLU A 629 -48.88 35.41 12.52
C GLU A 629 -49.00 35.35 10.99
N GLU A 630 -49.87 36.19 10.42
CA GLU A 630 -49.93 36.41 8.98
C GLU A 630 -48.76 37.30 8.53
N PHE A 631 -48.07 36.94 7.45
CA PHE A 631 -47.31 37.92 6.66
C PHE A 631 -47.58 37.76 5.16
N SER A 632 -47.97 38.87 4.54
CA SER A 632 -48.57 38.89 3.20
C SER A 632 -47.54 38.70 2.07
N ILE A 633 -47.95 37.99 1.02
CA ILE A 633 -47.20 37.85 -0.23
C ILE A 633 -47.48 39.05 -1.16
N PRO A 634 -46.45 39.78 -1.63
CA PRO A 634 -46.51 40.52 -2.88
C PRO A 634 -45.90 39.69 -4.02
N SER A 635 -46.69 39.42 -5.05
CA SER A 635 -46.25 38.70 -6.25
C SER A 635 -45.34 39.53 -7.17
N SER A 636 -44.63 38.84 -8.08
CA SER A 636 -43.91 39.33 -9.26
C SER A 636 -42.45 39.81 -9.09
N LEU A 637 -41.54 38.96 -9.57
CA LEU A 637 -40.30 39.36 -10.24
C LEU A 637 -39.89 38.25 -11.23
N GLU A 638 -39.24 38.62 -12.33
CA GLU A 638 -39.10 37.75 -13.52
C GLU A 638 -37.95 36.75 -13.41
N MET A 639 -38.10 35.55 -14.00
CA MET A 639 -37.03 34.55 -14.09
C MET A 639 -35.97 34.91 -15.15
N PRO A 640 -34.68 35.09 -14.79
CA PRO A 640 -33.61 35.23 -15.76
C PRO A 640 -33.28 33.87 -16.40
N LYS A 641 -33.71 33.67 -17.66
CA LYS A 641 -33.38 32.46 -18.44
C LYS A 641 -31.88 32.41 -18.82
N LYS A 642 -31.06 31.70 -18.04
CA LYS A 642 -29.84 30.99 -18.49
C LYS A 642 -29.23 30.13 -17.36
N PRO A 643 -28.72 28.91 -17.67
CA PRO A 643 -27.90 28.18 -16.72
C PRO A 643 -26.51 28.85 -16.53
N PRO A 644 -25.83 28.65 -15.40
CA PRO A 644 -24.43 29.03 -15.24
C PRO A 644 -23.55 28.25 -16.23
N ARG A 645 -22.40 28.84 -16.60
CA ARG A 645 -21.45 28.19 -17.52
C ARG A 645 -20.66 27.10 -16.82
N ILE A 646 -20.38 26.03 -17.56
CA ILE A 646 -19.40 24.99 -17.20
C ILE A 646 -18.05 25.67 -16.93
N PHE A 647 -17.38 25.26 -15.83
CA PHE A 647 -16.06 25.76 -15.47
C PHE A 647 -14.98 25.19 -16.41
N SER A 648 -13.97 26.00 -16.73
CA SER A 648 -12.83 25.61 -17.57
C SER A 648 -11.70 24.99 -16.74
N ASP A 649 -11.01 24.00 -17.31
CA ASP A 649 -10.04 23.11 -16.65
C ASP A 649 -8.87 23.84 -15.97
N ALA A 650 -8.47 25.01 -16.48
CA ALA A 650 -7.46 25.89 -15.88
C ALA A 650 -7.76 26.26 -14.41
N ASN A 651 -9.03 26.21 -13.98
CA ASN A 651 -9.40 26.43 -12.58
C ASN A 651 -9.22 25.17 -11.71
N LEU A 652 -9.38 23.96 -12.28
CA LEU A 652 -9.16 22.70 -11.57
C LEU A 652 -7.66 22.44 -11.39
N GLU A 653 -6.85 22.71 -12.42
CA GLU A 653 -5.39 22.66 -12.31
C GLU A 653 -4.86 23.68 -11.30
N ASN A 654 -5.38 24.92 -11.31
CA ASN A 654 -5.06 25.90 -10.26
C ASN A 654 -5.55 25.47 -8.87
N ALA A 655 -6.73 24.87 -8.73
CA ALA A 655 -7.22 24.38 -7.44
C ALA A 655 -6.33 23.26 -6.87
N ASN A 656 -5.89 22.31 -7.71
CA ASN A 656 -4.98 21.25 -7.32
C ASN A 656 -3.56 21.78 -7.01
N ARG A 657 -3.09 22.79 -7.76
CA ARG A 657 -1.82 23.47 -7.48
C ARG A 657 -1.88 24.29 -6.19
N GLN A 658 -3.00 24.96 -5.91
CA GLN A 658 -3.24 25.65 -4.64
C GLN A 658 -3.40 24.68 -3.47
N ARG A 659 -4.09 23.54 -3.62
CA ARG A 659 -4.17 22.51 -2.57
C ARG A 659 -2.79 21.96 -2.19
N ARG A 660 -1.87 21.80 -3.15
CA ARG A 660 -0.46 21.44 -2.89
C ARG A 660 0.36 22.55 -2.21
N ASN A 661 -0.01 23.81 -2.35
CA ASN A 661 0.68 24.94 -1.70
C ASN A 661 0.08 25.24 -0.31
N LEU A 662 -1.23 25.11 -0.12
CA LEU A 662 -1.92 25.39 1.14
C LEU A 662 -1.60 24.38 2.24
N SER A 663 -1.22 23.14 1.90
CA SER A 663 -0.64 22.20 2.87
C SER A 663 0.83 22.50 3.25
N TYR A 664 1.46 23.47 2.57
CA TYR A 664 2.81 23.95 2.85
C TYR A 664 2.85 25.33 3.52
N GLU A 665 1.81 26.16 3.35
CA GLU A 665 1.78 27.54 3.87
C GLU A 665 1.14 27.64 5.28
N SER A 666 1.87 27.18 6.29
CA SER A 666 1.74 27.75 7.64
C SER A 666 3.11 27.95 8.30
N SER A 667 3.32 29.16 8.85
CA SER A 667 4.54 29.63 9.53
C SER A 667 5.82 29.90 8.71
N ASP A 668 5.78 29.86 7.37
CA ASP A 668 6.88 30.38 6.54
C ASP A 668 7.12 31.87 6.83
N THR A 669 8.36 32.24 7.21
CA THR A 669 8.70 33.63 7.49
C THR A 669 9.01 34.43 6.22
N GLY A 670 8.91 35.76 6.30
CA GLY A 670 9.21 36.67 5.17
C GLY A 670 10.68 36.66 4.69
N GLU A 671 11.56 35.90 5.32
CA GLU A 671 12.92 35.61 4.84
C GLU A 671 12.98 34.29 4.05
N GLU A 672 12.18 33.29 4.43
CA GLU A 672 12.11 32.00 3.76
C GLU A 672 11.50 32.11 2.36
N LEU A 673 10.50 32.97 2.18
CA LEU A 673 9.97 33.32 0.85
C LEU A 673 11.04 33.93 -0.06
N LYS A 674 11.89 34.83 0.48
CA LYS A 674 13.01 35.44 -0.27
C LYS A 674 14.08 34.42 -0.61
N PHE A 675 14.33 33.45 0.27
CA PHE A 675 15.26 32.35 0.02
C PHE A 675 14.75 31.44 -1.10
N ARG A 676 13.46 31.10 -1.13
CA ARG A 676 12.84 30.33 -2.23
C ARG A 676 12.93 31.08 -3.56
N GLN A 677 12.53 32.35 -3.60
CA GLN A 677 12.64 33.18 -4.83
C GLN A 677 14.08 33.26 -5.36
N LYS A 678 15.07 33.44 -4.48
CA LYS A 678 16.50 33.46 -4.86
C LYS A 678 16.97 32.08 -5.37
N LYS A 679 16.46 30.99 -4.81
CA LYS A 679 16.77 29.62 -5.26
C LYS A 679 16.18 29.34 -6.65
N GLU A 680 14.95 29.77 -6.91
CA GLU A 680 14.30 29.63 -8.21
C GLU A 680 15.04 30.40 -9.31
N GLN A 681 15.47 31.64 -9.04
CA GLN A 681 16.30 32.43 -9.95
C GLN A 681 17.65 31.75 -10.30
N LEU A 682 18.29 31.10 -9.31
CA LEU A 682 19.54 30.36 -9.55
C LEU A 682 19.32 29.11 -10.41
N ILE A 683 18.20 28.41 -10.25
CA ILE A 683 17.81 27.27 -11.07
C ILE A 683 17.54 27.71 -12.52
N GLU A 684 16.76 28.79 -12.72
CA GLU A 684 16.46 29.33 -14.05
C GLU A 684 17.73 29.80 -14.79
N GLU A 685 18.67 30.42 -14.06
CA GLU A 685 20.00 30.75 -14.59
C GLU A 685 20.82 29.51 -15.01
N GLU A 686 20.75 28.41 -14.24
CA GLU A 686 21.49 27.19 -14.52
C GLU A 686 20.88 26.40 -15.70
N GLU A 687 19.56 26.26 -15.75
CA GLU A 687 18.86 25.67 -16.90
C GLU A 687 19.16 26.43 -18.20
N LYS A 688 19.20 27.77 -18.14
CA LYS A 688 19.62 28.61 -19.28
C LYS A 688 21.07 28.32 -19.71
N LYS A 689 22.01 28.23 -18.77
CA LYS A 689 23.43 27.87 -19.05
C LYS A 689 23.55 26.46 -19.64
N ILE A 690 22.72 25.50 -19.21
CA ILE A 690 22.65 24.13 -19.76
C ILE A 690 22.06 24.15 -21.18
N SER A 691 21.00 24.92 -21.42
CA SER A 691 20.37 25.09 -22.73
C SER A 691 21.34 25.69 -23.76
N GLU A 692 22.07 26.75 -23.38
CA GLU A 692 23.11 27.35 -24.24
C GLU A 692 24.27 26.39 -24.53
N LYS A 693 24.72 25.59 -23.55
CA LYS A 693 25.71 24.52 -23.76
C LYS A 693 25.20 23.45 -24.74
N ARG A 694 23.96 22.98 -24.57
CA ARG A 694 23.32 22.01 -25.49
C ARG A 694 23.24 22.55 -26.91
N LYS A 695 22.81 23.81 -27.08
CA LYS A 695 22.74 24.46 -28.40
C LYS A 695 24.10 24.55 -29.07
N LYS A 696 25.14 25.00 -28.35
CA LYS A 696 26.52 25.04 -28.88
C LYS A 696 26.99 23.67 -29.35
N ARG A 697 26.76 22.60 -28.59
CA ARG A 697 27.16 21.23 -28.94
C ARG A 697 26.42 20.68 -30.17
N VAL A 698 25.15 21.06 -30.37
CA VAL A 698 24.39 20.72 -31.59
C VAL A 698 24.90 21.48 -32.81
N ASP A 699 25.22 22.76 -32.66
CA ASP A 699 25.77 23.58 -33.75
C ASP A 699 27.24 23.23 -34.08
N GLU A 700 27.97 22.64 -33.13
CA GLU A 700 29.31 22.06 -33.30
C GLU A 700 29.25 20.73 -34.07
N PHE A 701 28.43 19.77 -33.62
CA PHE A 701 28.21 18.48 -34.30
C PHE A 701 27.70 18.66 -35.75
N ARG A 702 26.91 19.70 -36.01
CA ARG A 702 26.48 20.07 -37.37
C ARG A 702 27.64 20.51 -38.28
N ARG A 703 28.70 21.12 -37.75
CA ARG A 703 29.91 21.47 -38.51
C ARG A 703 30.82 20.27 -38.71
N GLU A 704 30.89 19.35 -37.76
CA GLU A 704 31.64 18.11 -37.90
C GLU A 704 31.03 17.17 -38.95
N ALA A 705 29.72 17.31 -39.21
CA ALA A 705 28.96 16.56 -40.21
C ALA A 705 28.79 17.27 -41.57
N SER A 706 29.49 18.40 -41.82
CA SER A 706 29.37 19.21 -43.05
C SER A 706 30.71 19.38 -43.78
#